data_AF-A0A1I1WV90-F1
#
_entry.id   AF-A0A1I1WV90-F1
#
_cell.length_a   1.000
_cell.length_b   1.000
_cell.length_c   1.000
_cell.angle_alpha   90.00
_cell.angle_beta   90.00
_cell.angle_gamma   90.00
#
_symmetry.space_group_name_H-M   'P 1'
#
loop_
_entity.id
_entity.type
_entity.pdbx_description
1 polymer ?
#
loop_
_entity_poly.entity_id
_entity_poly.type
_entity_poly.pdbx_seq_one_letter_code
_entity_poly.pdbx_strand_id
1 'polypeptide(L)'
;MTRRRLPILQPRAEGGDEDPLALLRGGRFARWFASSLAVVGLFWIVSDRVEARDTAHAVVLVHTALQAPPQPPIEDITPAPPKPPIEDITAPKPPVEDIKPGRAPPPPPIEDITPPRKPGESTDEFGRKRTGTGALVLEEGEPDESVGLPTQQRQEIASGGFFDPTAFDDVKTVKKKAYVHLMPGIPNEAFFAGVVLILLLSFSLFERHGSRDKRARNYWHLELTRFAWLKRAIKSRWFQPAVQIPVVIAFLGVIVIGLIGSQEPGRNLAPVLTWNIWWIGLIFMVLLFGNLWCFMCPWTAIPDWIMRRSFTKVRPIASLAKKYPRFKLWMWPAIVLFAFITWLEIVFDAANRPWLTSVLGIFMILLSWVLLVVYERKAMCRYVCYVGRVSGQYAMMGMVELRRRDNDVCRHCATKDCYRGSPRGYPCPTHEFMGAMNENQYCTLCTECVKSCPHDNIALNLRPSGEDVLHAHRSRSDEAYMALLIFIVSAFHGAAMIPLWMEWENALRTAIIDGQTALFGADLLGFGGSHGGTMTFTVMMLACILGPAVIYAALCWLMRLASGRRDITTRKLFIKFSYTLLPIALFYHLAHNAVHVFWEWSKVRRLISDPLGWGHDFFGTARAPLTALWSPETIWYVQVALIVIGHIYGIYVAQRESNRLYADDRKAALRVHLVMMVGMILMSLLSLWLLAQPMFMRTADL
;
A
#
# COMPACT_ATOMS: atom_id res chain seq x y z
N MET A 1 56.97 48.78 55.37
CA MET A 1 56.46 47.92 54.27
C MET A 1 55.43 46.96 54.84
N THR A 2 54.15 47.34 54.76
CA THR A 2 53.01 46.67 55.40
C THR A 2 52.29 45.80 54.37
N ARG A 3 52.46 44.48 54.48
CA ARG A 3 51.82 43.47 53.60
C ARG A 3 50.30 43.48 53.81
N ARG A 4 49.54 44.02 52.86
CA ARG A 4 48.07 43.89 52.80
C ARG A 4 47.71 42.51 52.22
N ARG A 5 47.11 41.63 53.03
CA ARG A 5 46.45 40.40 52.60
C ARG A 5 45.00 40.73 52.18
N LEU A 6 44.59 40.20 51.02
CA LEU A 6 43.26 40.34 50.45
C LEU A 6 42.22 39.56 51.28
N PRO A 7 40.98 40.05 51.39
CA PRO A 7 39.91 39.40 52.15
C PRO A 7 39.34 38.18 51.40
N ILE A 8 39.16 37.10 52.14
CA ILE A 8 38.50 35.85 51.75
C ILE A 8 36.99 36.12 51.65
N LEU A 9 36.43 35.97 50.45
CA LEU A 9 34.98 36.00 50.22
C LEU A 9 34.41 34.60 50.44
N GLN A 10 33.42 34.50 51.33
CA GLN A 10 32.66 33.29 51.63
C GLN A 10 31.85 32.80 50.40
N PRO A 11 31.49 31.50 50.35
CA PRO A 11 30.71 30.94 49.26
C PRO A 11 29.32 31.57 49.25
N ARG A 12 28.95 32.17 48.11
CA ARG A 12 27.59 32.67 47.86
C ARG A 12 26.70 31.46 47.63
N ALA A 13 25.63 31.36 48.42
CA ALA A 13 24.61 30.33 48.37
C ALA A 13 24.14 30.04 46.93
N GLU A 14 24.23 28.77 46.52
CA GLU A 14 23.56 28.25 45.35
C GLU A 14 22.04 28.35 45.59
N GLY A 15 21.38 29.24 44.84
CA GLY A 15 19.93 29.24 44.71
C GLY A 15 19.52 27.97 43.97
N GLY A 16 18.54 27.26 44.52
CA GLY A 16 18.14 25.93 44.08
C GLY A 16 17.86 25.82 42.58
N ASP A 17 18.67 25.01 41.91
CA ASP A 17 18.24 24.26 40.73
C ASP A 17 17.16 23.27 41.20
N GLU A 18 15.89 23.64 41.02
CA GLU A 18 14.81 22.64 41.02
C GLU A 18 15.08 21.65 39.89
N ASP A 19 15.62 20.47 40.21
CA ASP A 19 15.75 19.35 39.28
C ASP A 19 14.36 19.06 38.67
N PRO A 20 14.11 19.41 37.39
CA PRO A 20 12.80 19.19 36.76
C PRO A 20 12.48 17.69 36.60
N LEU A 21 13.48 16.81 36.81
CA LEU A 21 13.35 15.36 36.78
C LEU A 21 13.09 14.74 38.16
N ALA A 22 13.10 15.53 39.25
CA ALA A 22 12.73 15.03 40.59
C ALA A 22 11.28 14.50 40.63
N LEU A 23 10.40 15.04 39.77
CA LEU A 23 9.02 14.58 39.60
C LEU A 23 8.90 13.20 38.93
N LEU A 24 9.91 12.82 38.14
CA LEU A 24 9.96 11.58 37.35
C LEU A 24 10.85 10.49 37.99
N ARG A 25 11.84 10.87 38.82
CA ARG A 25 12.78 9.95 39.48
C ARG A 25 12.21 9.16 40.68
N GLY A 26 10.89 9.08 40.82
CA GLY A 26 10.25 8.28 41.89
C GLY A 26 9.02 8.92 42.53
N GLY A 27 8.54 10.04 42.00
CA GLY A 27 7.37 10.75 42.51
C GLY A 27 6.09 9.90 42.47
N ARG A 28 5.24 10.09 43.49
CA ARG A 28 3.87 9.52 43.55
C ARG A 28 3.08 9.78 42.27
N PHE A 29 3.37 10.86 41.53
CA PHE A 29 2.75 11.18 40.25
C PHE A 29 3.13 10.21 39.13
N ALA A 30 4.40 9.84 38.95
CA ALA A 30 4.82 8.88 37.92
C ALA A 30 4.23 7.48 38.20
N ARG A 31 4.21 7.07 39.48
CA ARG A 31 3.55 5.84 39.91
C ARG A 31 2.03 5.91 39.75
N TRP A 32 1.39 6.98 40.18
CA TRP A 32 -0.05 7.17 40.04
C TRP A 32 -0.46 7.25 38.56
N PHE A 33 0.26 8.00 37.72
CA PHE A 33 -0.01 8.10 36.29
C PHE A 33 0.24 6.78 35.55
N ALA A 34 1.33 6.06 35.85
CA ALA A 34 1.57 4.72 35.31
C ALA A 34 0.53 3.71 35.79
N SER A 35 0.10 3.78 37.06
CA SER A 35 -1.00 2.97 37.60
C SER A 35 -2.35 3.36 36.96
N SER A 36 -2.60 4.63 36.69
CA SER A 36 -3.81 5.11 36.01
C SER A 36 -3.82 4.66 34.54
N LEU A 37 -2.70 4.71 33.84
CA LEU A 37 -2.56 4.20 32.47
C LEU A 37 -2.61 2.67 32.42
N ALA A 38 -2.07 2.00 33.44
CA ALA A 38 -2.21 0.56 33.59
C ALA A 38 -3.66 0.19 33.89
N VAL A 39 -4.38 0.96 34.72
CA VAL A 39 -5.80 0.75 35.02
C VAL A 39 -6.68 1.09 33.83
N VAL A 40 -6.42 2.16 33.07
CA VAL A 40 -7.13 2.48 31.84
C VAL A 40 -6.80 1.47 30.74
N GLY A 41 -5.54 1.02 30.65
CA GLY A 41 -5.12 -0.06 29.77
C GLY A 41 -5.78 -1.38 30.16
N LEU A 42 -5.84 -1.73 31.44
CA LEU A 42 -6.53 -2.90 31.96
C LEU A 42 -8.04 -2.79 31.74
N PHE A 43 -8.62 -1.61 31.94
CA PHE A 43 -10.03 -1.35 31.70
C PHE A 43 -10.35 -1.46 30.22
N TRP A 44 -9.47 -0.98 29.33
CA TRP A 44 -9.58 -1.18 27.89
C TRP A 44 -9.44 -2.66 27.50
N ILE A 45 -8.50 -3.39 28.11
CA ILE A 45 -8.29 -4.86 27.97
C ILE A 45 -9.50 -5.66 28.48
N VAL A 46 -10.18 -5.18 29.54
CA VAL A 46 -11.33 -5.83 30.16
C VAL A 46 -12.64 -5.44 29.45
N SER A 47 -12.74 -4.21 28.93
CA SER A 47 -13.91 -3.73 28.19
C SER A 47 -13.94 -4.22 26.75
N ASP A 48 -12.77 -4.40 26.13
CA ASP A 48 -12.61 -4.97 24.81
C ASP A 48 -11.99 -6.36 25.00
N ARG A 49 -12.83 -7.36 25.31
CA ARG A 49 -12.42 -8.74 25.08
C ARG A 49 -12.10 -8.82 23.59
N VAL A 50 -10.80 -8.83 23.26
CA VAL A 50 -10.32 -9.26 21.94
C VAL A 50 -10.56 -10.77 21.87
N GLU A 51 -11.83 -11.14 21.78
CA GLU A 51 -12.24 -12.43 21.28
C GLU A 51 -11.91 -12.38 19.80
N ALA A 52 -10.73 -12.90 19.44
CA ALA A 52 -10.57 -13.47 18.11
C ALA A 52 -11.71 -14.48 17.99
N ARG A 53 -12.77 -14.10 17.25
CA ARG A 53 -13.97 -14.94 17.09
C ARG A 53 -13.51 -16.35 16.77
N ASP A 54 -14.10 -17.32 17.47
CA ASP A 54 -13.79 -18.73 17.31
C ASP A 54 -13.89 -19.10 15.82
N THR A 55 -12.73 -19.28 15.20
CA THR A 55 -12.63 -19.68 13.80
C THR A 55 -12.90 -21.17 13.66
N ALA A 56 -13.18 -21.92 14.73
CA ALA A 56 -13.50 -23.35 14.64
C ALA A 56 -14.63 -23.61 13.62
N HIS A 57 -15.67 -22.78 13.55
CA HIS A 57 -16.71 -22.93 12.53
C HIS A 57 -16.23 -22.60 11.11
N ALA A 58 -15.31 -21.64 10.94
CA ALA A 58 -14.72 -21.32 9.65
C ALA A 58 -13.69 -22.37 9.19
N VAL A 59 -12.89 -22.92 10.11
CA VAL A 59 -11.91 -24.00 9.88
C VAL A 59 -12.62 -25.33 9.61
N VAL A 60 -13.72 -25.61 10.31
CA VAL A 60 -14.56 -26.79 10.06
C VAL A 60 -15.18 -26.72 8.66
N LEU A 61 -15.75 -25.58 8.24
CA LEU A 61 -16.26 -25.41 6.87
C LEU A 61 -15.19 -25.63 5.78
N VAL A 62 -13.94 -25.21 6.03
CA VAL A 62 -12.81 -25.42 5.10
C VAL A 62 -12.39 -26.89 5.03
N HIS A 63 -12.41 -27.63 6.15
CA HIS A 63 -12.12 -29.07 6.15
C HIS A 63 -13.24 -29.92 5.54
N THR A 64 -14.51 -29.55 5.74
CA THR A 64 -15.65 -30.28 5.14
C THR A 64 -15.76 -30.04 3.63
N ALA A 65 -15.34 -28.87 3.13
CA ALA A 65 -15.32 -28.57 1.69
C ALA A 65 -14.14 -29.18 0.92
N LEU A 66 -13.09 -29.65 1.61
CA LEU A 66 -11.95 -30.39 1.03
C LEU A 66 -12.15 -31.91 1.06
N GLN A 67 -13.20 -32.40 1.70
CA GLN A 67 -13.60 -33.80 1.61
C GLN A 67 -14.62 -33.91 0.46
N ALA A 68 -14.20 -34.55 -0.64
CA ALA A 68 -15.18 -35.20 -1.51
C ALA A 68 -16.10 -36.07 -0.62
N PRO A 69 -17.40 -36.16 -0.91
CA PRO A 69 -18.29 -36.98 -0.10
C PRO A 69 -17.67 -38.38 0.04
N PRO A 70 -17.69 -38.99 1.24
CA PRO A 70 -17.20 -40.34 1.41
C PRO A 70 -17.92 -41.20 0.38
N GLN A 71 -17.15 -41.90 -0.45
CA GLN A 71 -17.70 -42.93 -1.34
C GLN A 71 -18.57 -43.85 -0.46
N PRO A 72 -19.79 -44.20 -0.90
CA PRO A 72 -20.65 -45.08 -0.12
C PRO A 72 -19.89 -46.37 0.22
N PRO A 73 -20.07 -46.91 1.43
CA PRO A 73 -19.38 -48.13 1.83
C PRO A 73 -19.68 -49.23 0.81
N ILE A 74 -18.61 -49.83 0.28
CA ILE A 74 -18.73 -51.02 -0.55
C ILE A 74 -19.15 -52.15 0.39
N GLU A 75 -20.45 -52.39 0.49
CA GLU A 75 -20.99 -53.62 1.07
C GLU A 75 -21.56 -54.49 -0.05
N ASP A 76 -20.94 -55.67 -0.16
CA ASP A 76 -21.33 -56.90 -0.83
C ASP A 76 -21.74 -56.85 -2.31
N ILE A 77 -20.73 -56.67 -3.16
CA ILE A 77 -20.70 -57.39 -4.44
C ILE A 77 -20.13 -58.77 -4.17
N THR A 78 -20.99 -59.77 -4.36
CA THR A 78 -20.66 -61.20 -4.32
C THR A 78 -19.37 -61.53 -5.07
N PRO A 79 -18.47 -62.36 -4.51
CA PRO A 79 -17.19 -62.65 -5.14
C PRO A 79 -17.42 -63.40 -6.46
N ALA A 80 -16.97 -62.78 -7.56
CA ALA A 80 -16.90 -63.43 -8.86
C ALA A 80 -15.96 -64.65 -8.79
N PRO A 81 -16.31 -65.77 -9.45
CA PRO A 81 -15.52 -67.00 -9.39
C PRO A 81 -14.11 -66.83 -9.98
N PRO A 82 -13.14 -67.65 -9.54
CA PRO A 82 -11.73 -67.49 -9.91
C PRO A 82 -11.52 -67.69 -11.41
N LYS A 83 -10.68 -66.83 -12.00
CA LYS A 83 -10.29 -66.92 -13.41
C LYS A 83 -9.58 -68.26 -13.70
N PRO A 84 -9.96 -68.99 -14.76
CA PRO A 84 -9.18 -70.11 -15.26
C PRO A 84 -7.86 -69.63 -15.92
N PRO A 85 -6.87 -70.53 -16.08
CA PRO A 85 -5.49 -70.17 -16.43
C PRO A 85 -5.36 -69.71 -17.88
N ILE A 86 -4.34 -68.90 -18.13
CA ILE A 86 -3.92 -68.47 -19.46
C ILE A 86 -3.25 -69.66 -20.17
N GLU A 87 -3.81 -70.09 -21.29
CA GLU A 87 -3.12 -70.89 -22.30
C GLU A 87 -2.96 -70.08 -23.60
N ASP A 88 -1.77 -70.25 -24.18
CA ASP A 88 -1.18 -69.53 -25.29
C ASP A 88 -1.56 -70.20 -26.62
N ILE A 89 -2.22 -69.49 -27.54
CA ILE A 89 -2.39 -69.95 -28.94
C ILE A 89 -2.40 -68.75 -29.90
N THR A 90 -1.28 -68.55 -30.60
CA THR A 90 -1.15 -67.75 -31.83
C THR A 90 -1.91 -68.34 -33.02
N ALA A 91 -2.51 -67.49 -33.87
CA ALA A 91 -2.84 -67.81 -35.27
C ALA A 91 -2.95 -66.53 -36.16
N PRO A 92 -2.79 -66.62 -37.50
CA PRO A 92 -2.10 -65.61 -38.32
C PRO A 92 -2.99 -64.58 -39.06
N LYS A 93 -2.34 -63.51 -39.54
CA LYS A 93 -2.90 -62.35 -40.29
C LYS A 93 -3.55 -62.72 -41.65
N PRO A 94 -4.67 -62.08 -42.03
CA PRO A 94 -5.16 -62.03 -43.41
C PRO A 94 -4.58 -60.84 -44.23
N PRO A 95 -4.74 -60.88 -45.57
CA PRO A 95 -3.91 -60.16 -46.55
C PRO A 95 -4.42 -58.75 -46.93
N VAL A 96 -3.51 -57.99 -47.55
CA VAL A 96 -3.70 -56.65 -48.13
C VAL A 96 -4.23 -56.79 -49.55
N GLU A 97 -5.32 -56.09 -49.89
CA GLU A 97 -5.77 -55.88 -51.27
C GLU A 97 -5.45 -54.45 -51.74
N ASP A 98 -4.86 -54.37 -52.93
CA ASP A 98 -4.42 -53.16 -53.63
C ASP A 98 -5.61 -52.36 -54.21
N ILE A 99 -5.73 -51.08 -53.86
CA ILE A 99 -6.59 -50.12 -54.58
C ILE A 99 -5.72 -49.03 -55.23
N LYS A 100 -5.71 -49.01 -56.57
CA LYS A 100 -5.10 -47.98 -57.44
C LYS A 100 -6.09 -46.81 -57.71
N PRO A 101 -5.59 -45.65 -58.18
CA PRO A 101 -6.04 -44.33 -57.73
C PRO A 101 -7.21 -43.75 -58.54
N GLY A 102 -8.18 -43.14 -57.84
CA GLY A 102 -9.28 -42.39 -58.44
C GLY A 102 -9.62 -41.14 -57.61
N ARG A 103 -9.57 -39.98 -58.27
CA ARG A 103 -9.97 -38.61 -57.87
C ARG A 103 -10.58 -38.43 -56.46
N ALA A 104 -9.93 -37.61 -55.64
CA ALA A 104 -10.55 -37.01 -54.46
C ALA A 104 -11.80 -36.18 -54.87
N PRO A 105 -12.96 -36.40 -54.24
CA PRO A 105 -14.08 -35.46 -54.30
C PRO A 105 -13.69 -34.17 -53.55
N PRO A 106 -14.11 -32.98 -54.00
CA PRO A 106 -13.84 -31.75 -53.29
C PRO A 106 -14.53 -31.77 -51.91
N PRO A 107 -13.96 -31.14 -50.87
CA PRO A 107 -14.63 -31.02 -49.60
C PRO A 107 -15.96 -30.27 -49.76
N PRO A 108 -17.01 -30.64 -49.01
CA PRO A 108 -18.26 -29.88 -48.99
C PRO A 108 -17.99 -28.44 -48.48
N PRO A 109 -18.78 -27.45 -48.95
CA PRO A 109 -18.57 -26.06 -48.60
C PRO A 109 -18.68 -25.85 -47.10
N ILE A 110 -17.73 -25.10 -46.55
CA ILE A 110 -17.74 -24.64 -45.16
C ILE A 110 -18.92 -23.67 -45.02
N GLU A 111 -19.97 -24.07 -44.32
CA GLU A 111 -21.02 -23.15 -43.87
C GLU A 111 -20.49 -22.32 -42.70
N ASP A 112 -20.48 -21.01 -42.90
CA ASP A 112 -20.22 -19.99 -41.88
C ASP A 112 -21.39 -20.00 -40.87
N ILE A 113 -21.15 -20.56 -39.69
CA ILE A 113 -22.15 -20.66 -38.61
C ILE A 113 -22.29 -19.37 -37.79
N THR A 114 -21.89 -18.22 -38.34
CA THR A 114 -22.13 -16.93 -37.69
C THR A 114 -23.48 -16.37 -38.15
N PRO A 115 -24.55 -16.37 -37.34
CA PRO A 115 -25.80 -15.73 -37.76
C PRO A 115 -25.61 -14.20 -37.84
N PRO A 116 -26.10 -13.55 -38.91
CA PRO A 116 -26.08 -12.10 -39.02
C PRO A 116 -27.07 -11.48 -38.05
N ARG A 117 -26.59 -10.47 -37.32
CA ARG A 117 -27.36 -9.69 -36.35
C ARG A 117 -28.44 -8.85 -37.07
N LYS A 118 -29.73 -9.20 -36.89
CA LYS A 118 -30.87 -8.27 -37.01
C LYS A 118 -31.87 -8.51 -35.86
N PRO A 119 -32.48 -7.47 -35.29
CA PRO A 119 -33.42 -7.60 -34.17
C PRO A 119 -34.85 -7.82 -34.69
N GLY A 120 -35.45 -8.97 -34.37
CA GLY A 120 -36.84 -9.30 -34.68
C GLY A 120 -37.19 -10.72 -34.26
N GLU A 121 -38.41 -10.94 -33.77
CA GLU A 121 -38.95 -12.20 -33.21
C GLU A 121 -38.65 -13.45 -34.06
N SER A 122 -38.42 -14.59 -33.40
CA SER A 122 -38.16 -15.89 -34.03
C SER A 122 -39.25 -16.90 -33.68
N THR A 123 -39.66 -17.75 -34.61
CA THR A 123 -40.69 -18.77 -34.41
C THR A 123 -40.08 -20.16 -34.21
N ASP A 124 -40.56 -20.95 -33.25
CA ASP A 124 -40.05 -22.31 -33.00
C ASP A 124 -40.67 -23.38 -33.92
N GLU A 125 -40.16 -24.61 -33.85
CA GLU A 125 -40.57 -25.75 -34.69
C GLU A 125 -42.05 -26.17 -34.51
N PHE A 126 -42.71 -25.64 -33.48
CA PHE A 126 -44.14 -25.82 -33.20
C PHE A 126 -44.98 -24.58 -33.59
N GLY A 127 -44.39 -23.63 -34.32
CA GLY A 127 -45.08 -22.47 -34.88
C GLY A 127 -45.31 -21.31 -33.90
N ARG A 128 -44.63 -21.28 -32.73
CA ARG A 128 -44.88 -20.28 -31.67
C ARG A 128 -43.84 -19.16 -31.69
N LYS A 129 -44.29 -17.91 -31.50
CA LYS A 129 -43.42 -16.73 -31.52
C LYS A 129 -42.56 -16.65 -30.25
N ARG A 130 -41.28 -16.32 -30.41
CA ARG A 130 -40.31 -16.10 -29.33
C ARG A 130 -39.58 -14.79 -29.50
N THR A 131 -39.28 -14.17 -28.37
CA THR A 131 -38.43 -12.99 -28.31
C THR A 131 -36.97 -13.33 -28.63
N GLY A 132 -36.14 -12.34 -28.92
CA GLY A 132 -34.71 -12.53 -29.22
C GLY A 132 -33.87 -13.14 -28.08
N THR A 133 -34.44 -13.33 -26.88
CA THR A 133 -33.83 -14.04 -25.75
C THR A 133 -34.39 -15.46 -25.55
N GLY A 134 -35.31 -15.91 -26.42
CA GLY A 134 -35.86 -17.27 -26.42
C GLY A 134 -37.12 -17.47 -25.57
N ALA A 135 -37.66 -16.41 -24.95
CA ALA A 135 -38.92 -16.48 -24.21
C ALA A 135 -40.13 -16.53 -25.15
N LEU A 136 -41.12 -17.37 -24.83
CA LEU A 136 -42.37 -17.52 -25.59
C LEU A 136 -43.28 -16.29 -25.41
N VAL A 137 -43.82 -15.79 -26.52
CA VAL A 137 -44.78 -14.68 -26.53
C VAL A 137 -46.17 -15.26 -26.58
N LEU A 138 -46.96 -15.02 -25.52
CA LEU A 138 -48.38 -15.35 -25.46
C LEU A 138 -49.19 -14.09 -25.80
N GLU A 139 -50.22 -14.21 -26.63
CA GLU A 139 -51.11 -13.08 -26.94
C GLU A 139 -52.12 -12.90 -25.78
N GLU A 140 -52.46 -11.65 -25.44
CA GLU A 140 -53.34 -11.33 -24.31
C GLU A 140 -54.74 -11.95 -24.50
N GLY A 141 -55.05 -12.98 -23.69
CA GLY A 141 -56.38 -13.60 -23.63
C GLY A 141 -56.42 -15.12 -23.80
N GLU A 142 -55.29 -15.81 -24.04
CA GLU A 142 -55.28 -17.28 -24.07
C GLU A 142 -55.40 -17.89 -22.65
N PRO A 143 -56.31 -18.85 -22.41
CA PRO A 143 -56.39 -19.55 -21.13
C PRO A 143 -55.19 -20.47 -20.91
N ASP A 144 -54.65 -20.49 -19.68
CA ASP A 144 -53.49 -21.27 -19.23
C ASP A 144 -53.55 -22.80 -19.47
N GLU A 145 -54.72 -23.34 -19.86
CA GLU A 145 -54.89 -24.78 -20.08
C GLU A 145 -54.20 -25.30 -21.35
N SER A 146 -53.86 -24.43 -22.31
CA SER A 146 -53.23 -24.79 -23.59
C SER A 146 -51.73 -25.08 -23.51
N VAL A 147 -51.09 -24.86 -22.36
CA VAL A 147 -49.63 -24.96 -22.21
C VAL A 147 -49.12 -26.42 -22.15
N GLY A 148 -50.01 -27.42 -22.19
CA GLY A 148 -49.60 -28.83 -22.33
C GLY A 148 -48.79 -29.38 -21.15
N LEU A 149 -48.84 -28.73 -19.99
CA LEU A 149 -48.12 -29.19 -18.79
C LEU A 149 -48.78 -30.44 -18.19
N PRO A 150 -48.00 -31.48 -17.82
CA PRO A 150 -48.48 -32.65 -17.09
C PRO A 150 -49.19 -32.29 -15.78
N THR A 151 -50.22 -33.07 -15.42
CA THR A 151 -51.11 -32.80 -14.27
C THR A 151 -50.37 -32.64 -12.94
N GLN A 152 -49.22 -33.31 -12.79
CA GLN A 152 -48.37 -33.23 -11.60
C GLN A 152 -47.75 -31.83 -11.42
N GLN A 153 -47.27 -31.21 -12.50
CA GLN A 153 -46.73 -29.84 -12.46
C GLN A 153 -47.84 -28.80 -12.26
N ARG A 154 -49.06 -29.05 -12.73
CA ARG A 154 -50.21 -28.17 -12.45
C ARG A 154 -50.60 -28.18 -10.97
N GLN A 155 -50.49 -29.34 -10.30
CA GLN A 155 -50.74 -29.46 -8.86
C GLN A 155 -49.64 -28.81 -8.01
N GLU A 156 -48.38 -28.85 -8.45
CA GLU A 156 -47.27 -28.13 -7.82
C GLU A 156 -47.42 -26.59 -7.95
N ILE A 157 -47.94 -26.10 -9.08
CA ILE A 157 -48.23 -24.67 -9.27
C ILE A 157 -49.43 -24.24 -8.38
N ALA A 158 -50.50 -25.03 -8.34
CA ALA A 158 -51.71 -24.71 -7.57
C ALA A 158 -51.52 -24.76 -6.04
N SER A 159 -50.55 -25.53 -5.55
CA SER A 159 -50.19 -25.60 -4.13
C SER A 159 -49.30 -24.44 -3.64
N GLY A 160 -49.12 -23.40 -4.46
CA GLY A 160 -48.40 -22.19 -4.08
C GLY A 160 -46.88 -22.30 -4.17
N GLY A 161 -46.37 -23.32 -4.86
CA GLY A 161 -44.93 -23.53 -5.08
C GLY A 161 -44.28 -22.61 -6.12
N PHE A 162 -44.94 -21.52 -6.53
CA PHE A 162 -44.43 -20.59 -7.56
C PHE A 162 -44.19 -19.16 -7.06
N PHE A 163 -44.21 -18.93 -5.74
CA PHE A 163 -43.46 -17.85 -5.13
C PHE A 163 -42.43 -18.48 -4.20
N ASP A 164 -41.30 -18.89 -4.78
CA ASP A 164 -40.08 -19.00 -4.02
C ASP A 164 -39.73 -17.58 -3.54
N PRO A 165 -39.69 -17.30 -2.22
CA PRO A 165 -39.26 -16.01 -1.70
C PRO A 165 -37.84 -15.63 -2.16
N THR A 166 -37.08 -16.59 -2.71
CA THR A 166 -35.75 -16.41 -3.28
C THR A 166 -35.76 -16.18 -4.81
N ALA A 167 -36.91 -16.21 -5.50
CA ALA A 167 -37.00 -15.88 -6.93
C ALA A 167 -36.68 -14.40 -7.25
N PHE A 168 -36.62 -13.54 -6.22
CA PHE A 168 -36.08 -12.19 -6.30
C PHE A 168 -34.64 -12.05 -5.77
N ASP A 169 -33.99 -13.14 -5.33
CA ASP A 169 -32.56 -13.15 -5.00
C ASP A 169 -31.67 -13.08 -6.26
N ASP A 170 -32.24 -13.25 -7.45
CA ASP A 170 -31.57 -12.97 -8.73
C ASP A 170 -31.52 -11.47 -9.08
N VAL A 171 -31.99 -10.58 -8.19
CA VAL A 171 -31.57 -9.17 -8.21
C VAL A 171 -30.13 -9.09 -7.72
N LYS A 172 -29.21 -9.28 -8.67
CA LYS A 172 -27.76 -9.18 -8.48
C LYS A 172 -27.30 -10.04 -7.30
N THR A 173 -26.98 -11.29 -7.60
CA THR A 173 -25.75 -11.86 -7.06
C THR A 173 -24.59 -10.91 -7.45
N VAL A 174 -24.36 -9.87 -6.63
CA VAL A 174 -22.99 -9.48 -6.31
C VAL A 174 -22.36 -10.81 -5.97
N LYS A 175 -21.50 -11.35 -6.85
CA LYS A 175 -20.67 -12.49 -6.50
C LYS A 175 -20.13 -12.19 -5.11
N LYS A 176 -20.69 -12.80 -4.06
CA LYS A 176 -20.04 -12.82 -2.75
C LYS A 176 -18.65 -13.34 -3.09
N LYS A 177 -17.61 -12.51 -2.86
CA LYS A 177 -16.22 -12.85 -3.21
C LYS A 177 -16.00 -14.31 -2.83
N ALA A 178 -15.87 -15.17 -3.83
CA ALA A 178 -16.19 -16.59 -3.68
C ALA A 178 -15.23 -17.29 -2.72
N TYR A 179 -14.04 -16.74 -2.47
CA TYR A 179 -13.11 -17.24 -1.48
C TYR A 179 -12.35 -16.06 -0.90
N VAL A 180 -12.69 -15.60 0.30
CA VAL A 180 -11.80 -14.68 1.02
C VAL A 180 -11.12 -15.46 2.12
N HIS A 181 -9.93 -15.97 1.82
CA HIS A 181 -9.06 -16.53 2.85
C HIS A 181 -8.78 -15.45 3.90
N LEU A 182 -9.36 -15.63 5.08
CA LEU A 182 -9.08 -14.82 6.26
C LEU A 182 -7.76 -15.29 6.85
N MET A 183 -6.79 -14.39 6.88
CA MET A 183 -5.57 -14.65 7.62
C MET A 183 -5.83 -14.41 9.10
N PRO A 184 -5.41 -15.33 9.99
CA PRO A 184 -5.43 -15.06 11.41
C PRO A 184 -4.50 -13.87 11.69
N GLY A 185 -5.00 -12.94 12.50
CA GLY A 185 -4.17 -11.85 13.01
C GLY A 185 -3.13 -12.35 14.00
N ILE A 186 -2.35 -11.41 14.53
CA ILE A 186 -1.36 -11.70 15.57
C ILE A 186 -2.05 -12.33 16.79
N PRO A 187 -1.52 -13.42 17.38
CA PRO A 187 -2.10 -14.04 18.56
C PRO A 187 -2.05 -13.12 19.78
N ASN A 188 -2.99 -13.32 20.71
CA ASN A 188 -3.15 -12.49 21.90
C ASN A 188 -1.85 -12.35 22.72
N GLU A 189 -1.06 -13.41 22.82
CA GLU A 189 0.23 -13.39 23.54
C GLU A 189 1.22 -12.38 22.93
N ALA A 190 1.38 -12.41 21.61
CA ALA A 190 2.26 -11.50 20.88
C ALA A 190 1.71 -10.07 20.88
N PHE A 191 0.37 -9.91 20.83
CA PHE A 191 -0.30 -8.62 21.00
C PHE A 191 0.03 -8.01 22.38
N PHE A 192 -0.26 -8.71 23.48
CA PHE A 192 -0.01 -8.19 24.83
C PHE A 192 1.49 -7.97 25.10
N ALA A 193 2.36 -8.84 24.58
CA ALA A 193 3.81 -8.61 24.64
C ALA A 193 4.20 -7.31 23.92
N GLY A 194 3.65 -7.06 22.74
CA GLY A 194 3.84 -5.81 21.99
C GLY A 194 3.38 -4.58 22.77
N VAL A 195 2.18 -4.63 23.39
CA VAL A 195 1.64 -3.55 24.22
C VAL A 195 2.56 -3.25 25.41
N VAL A 196 2.98 -4.30 26.14
CA VAL A 196 3.88 -4.15 27.29
C VAL A 196 5.21 -3.55 26.86
N LEU A 197 5.80 -4.03 25.76
CA LEU A 197 7.05 -3.47 25.22
C LEU A 197 6.90 -2.01 24.81
N ILE A 198 5.83 -1.64 24.11
CA ILE A 198 5.54 -0.25 23.72
C ILE A 198 5.49 0.64 24.97
N LEU A 199 4.74 0.23 26.01
CA LEU A 199 4.61 1.01 27.23
C LEU A 199 5.94 1.12 27.99
N LEU A 200 6.61 0.00 28.25
CA LEU A 200 7.88 -0.03 28.98
C LEU A 200 8.95 0.82 28.28
N LEU A 201 9.09 0.67 26.96
CA LEU A 201 10.13 1.37 26.19
C LEU A 201 9.82 2.86 26.01
N SER A 202 8.54 3.25 25.99
CA SER A 202 8.14 4.66 25.96
C SER A 202 8.71 5.44 27.15
N PHE A 203 8.66 4.84 28.35
CA PHE A 203 9.10 5.49 29.59
C PHE A 203 10.57 5.20 29.96
N SER A 204 11.17 4.14 29.40
CA SER A 204 12.58 3.81 29.67
C SER A 204 13.57 4.61 28.83
N LEU A 205 13.14 5.15 27.68
CA LEU A 205 14.02 5.89 26.76
C LEU A 205 14.31 7.34 27.18
N PHE A 206 13.81 7.78 28.34
CA PHE A 206 13.95 9.17 28.79
C PHE A 206 15.35 9.57 29.26
N GLU A 207 16.28 8.63 29.42
CA GLU A 207 17.44 8.89 30.28
C GLU A 207 18.80 9.07 29.61
N ARG A 208 18.88 9.11 28.28
CA ARG A 208 20.18 9.36 27.63
C ARG A 208 20.02 10.30 26.45
N HIS A 209 20.38 11.56 26.64
CA HIS A 209 21.45 12.17 25.84
C HIS A 209 21.76 13.61 26.27
N GLY A 210 23.02 13.81 26.68
CA GLY A 210 23.62 15.12 26.83
C GLY A 210 23.72 15.84 25.48
N SER A 211 23.57 17.16 25.54
CA SER A 211 23.65 18.12 24.45
C SER A 211 24.86 17.90 23.54
N ARG A 212 24.72 17.08 22.49
CA ARG A 212 25.70 17.02 21.39
C ARG A 212 25.47 18.19 20.44
N ASP A 213 26.59 18.70 19.94
CA ASP A 213 26.72 19.94 19.20
C ASP A 213 25.68 20.08 18.07
N LYS A 214 24.94 21.19 18.07
CA LYS A 214 23.65 21.33 17.37
C LYS A 214 23.79 21.53 15.85
N ARG A 215 25.01 21.62 15.30
CA ARG A 215 25.26 22.02 13.91
C ARG A 215 26.02 21.02 13.04
N ALA A 216 26.85 20.14 13.61
CA ALA A 216 27.63 19.18 12.83
C ALA A 216 26.82 17.89 12.61
N ARG A 217 26.51 17.55 11.35
CA ARG A 217 25.92 16.24 10.98
C ARG A 217 27.02 15.18 10.99
N ASN A 218 27.51 14.85 12.18
CA ASN A 218 28.56 13.86 12.36
C ASN A 218 27.89 12.50 12.59
N TYR A 219 27.57 11.82 11.49
CA TYR A 219 27.19 10.40 11.49
C TYR A 219 28.18 9.60 10.66
N TRP A 220 28.29 8.31 11.00
CA TRP A 220 29.06 7.38 10.18
C TRP A 220 28.44 7.27 8.80
N HIS A 221 29.25 7.41 7.76
CA HIS A 221 28.81 7.19 6.40
C HIS A 221 29.90 6.46 5.62
N LEU A 222 29.47 5.56 4.74
CA LEU A 222 30.33 4.83 3.83
C LEU A 222 30.14 5.40 2.43
N GLU A 223 31.16 6.09 1.92
CA GLU A 223 31.14 6.58 0.55
C GLU A 223 31.24 5.41 -0.43
N LEU A 224 30.16 5.13 -1.16
CA LEU A 224 30.14 4.09 -2.20
C LEU A 224 30.91 4.52 -3.46
N THR A 225 30.95 5.83 -3.76
CA THR A 225 31.74 6.38 -4.88
C THR A 225 33.26 6.31 -4.69
N ARG A 226 33.74 5.84 -3.53
CA ARG A 226 35.17 5.53 -3.33
C ARG A 226 35.63 4.36 -4.21
N PHE A 227 34.72 3.45 -4.54
CA PHE A 227 35.01 2.31 -5.40
C PHE A 227 35.06 2.78 -6.87
N ALA A 228 36.22 2.67 -7.49
CA ALA A 228 36.47 3.21 -8.83
C ALA A 228 35.53 2.63 -9.90
N TRP A 229 35.21 1.33 -9.82
CA TRP A 229 34.28 0.68 -10.74
C TRP A 229 32.87 1.27 -10.65
N LEU A 230 32.37 1.50 -9.44
CA LEU A 230 31.04 2.06 -9.20
C LEU A 230 30.98 3.52 -9.61
N LYS A 231 32.03 4.30 -9.29
CA LYS A 231 32.15 5.68 -9.75
C LYS A 231 32.16 5.79 -11.27
N ARG A 232 32.89 4.89 -11.96
CA ARG A 232 32.91 4.81 -13.42
C ARG A 232 31.53 4.42 -13.98
N ALA A 233 30.86 3.44 -13.35
CA ALA A 233 29.51 3.05 -13.70
C ALA A 233 28.55 4.26 -13.57
N ILE A 234 28.50 4.92 -12.41
CA ILE A 234 27.62 6.09 -12.16
C ILE A 234 27.90 7.24 -13.13
N LYS A 235 29.17 7.49 -13.48
CA LYS A 235 29.55 8.51 -14.47
C LYS A 235 29.14 8.14 -15.91
N SER A 236 28.92 6.86 -16.20
CA SER A 236 28.44 6.42 -17.50
C SER A 236 27.04 6.94 -17.80
N ARG A 237 26.81 7.34 -19.05
CA ARG A 237 25.48 7.73 -19.53
C ARG A 237 24.52 6.54 -19.60
N TRP A 238 25.05 5.32 -19.71
CA TRP A 238 24.26 4.08 -19.70
C TRP A 238 23.79 3.66 -18.32
N PHE A 239 24.33 4.22 -17.24
CA PHE A 239 24.01 3.77 -15.86
C PHE A 239 22.51 3.77 -15.55
N GLN A 240 21.84 4.87 -15.85
CA GLN A 240 20.41 5.01 -15.57
C GLN A 240 19.55 4.23 -16.57
N PRO A 241 19.74 4.34 -17.90
CA PRO A 241 19.00 3.52 -18.86
C PRO A 241 19.15 2.01 -18.65
N ALA A 242 20.35 1.52 -18.29
CA ALA A 242 20.59 0.09 -18.07
C ALA A 242 19.71 -0.49 -16.95
N VAL A 243 19.42 0.30 -15.90
CA VAL A 243 18.52 -0.12 -14.82
C VAL A 243 17.05 0.14 -15.18
N GLN A 244 16.75 1.19 -15.94
CA GLN A 244 15.39 1.53 -16.35
C GLN A 244 14.82 0.58 -17.42
N ILE A 245 15.63 0.09 -18.36
CA ILE A 245 15.16 -0.74 -19.48
C ILE A 245 14.44 -2.01 -19.00
N PRO A 246 15.03 -2.85 -18.11
CA PRO A 246 14.34 -4.04 -17.61
C PRO A 246 13.02 -3.71 -16.90
N VAL A 247 13.01 -2.63 -16.11
CA VAL A 247 11.81 -2.18 -15.38
C VAL A 247 10.73 -1.67 -16.33
N VAL A 248 11.10 -0.96 -17.39
CA VAL A 248 10.17 -0.52 -18.45
C VAL A 248 9.60 -1.72 -19.21
N ILE A 249 10.43 -2.71 -19.56
CA ILE A 249 9.96 -3.93 -20.23
C ILE A 249 8.96 -4.68 -19.34
N ALA A 250 9.28 -4.89 -18.06
CA ALA A 250 8.39 -5.53 -17.10
C ALA A 250 7.08 -4.74 -16.94
N PHE A 251 7.16 -3.42 -16.85
CA PHE A 251 5.99 -2.55 -16.71
C PHE A 251 5.09 -2.54 -17.95
N LEU A 252 5.66 -2.52 -19.17
CA LEU A 252 4.89 -2.68 -20.40
C LEU A 252 4.28 -4.08 -20.49
N GLY A 253 5.01 -5.11 -20.04
CA GLY A 253 4.48 -6.47 -19.88
C GLY A 253 3.25 -6.52 -18.99
N VAL A 254 3.29 -5.89 -17.81
CA VAL A 254 2.13 -5.76 -16.90
C VAL A 254 0.94 -5.11 -17.60
N ILE A 255 1.16 -4.03 -18.37
CA ILE A 255 0.08 -3.35 -19.11
C ILE A 255 -0.56 -4.32 -20.11
N VAL A 256 0.24 -5.00 -20.92
CA VAL A 256 -0.24 -5.94 -21.93
C VAL A 256 -0.97 -7.13 -21.28
N ILE A 257 -0.37 -7.73 -20.25
CA ILE A 257 -0.93 -8.87 -19.51
C ILE A 257 -2.25 -8.49 -18.82
N GLY A 258 -2.35 -7.30 -18.22
CA GLY A 258 -3.58 -6.88 -17.57
C GLY A 258 -4.72 -6.58 -18.55
N LEU A 259 -4.42 -6.16 -19.78
CA LEU A 259 -5.42 -5.88 -20.81
C LEU A 259 -5.87 -7.12 -21.60
N ILE A 260 -4.94 -8.04 -21.88
CA ILE A 260 -5.17 -9.19 -22.78
C ILE A 260 -5.30 -10.51 -22.02
N GLY A 261 -4.60 -10.66 -20.89
CA GLY A 261 -4.61 -11.87 -20.09
C GLY A 261 -5.95 -12.10 -19.38
N SER A 262 -6.04 -13.24 -18.68
CA SER A 262 -7.22 -13.63 -17.90
C SER A 262 -7.66 -12.50 -16.96
N GLN A 263 -8.96 -12.18 -16.92
CA GLN A 263 -9.46 -11.17 -15.99
C GLN A 263 -9.74 -11.72 -14.58
N GLU A 264 -9.35 -12.97 -14.33
CA GLU A 264 -9.37 -13.60 -13.01
C GLU A 264 -8.11 -13.18 -12.22
N PRO A 265 -8.24 -12.51 -11.05
CA PRO A 265 -7.12 -11.94 -10.31
C PRO A 265 -6.05 -12.95 -9.91
N GLY A 266 -6.47 -14.15 -9.50
CA GLY A 266 -5.58 -15.23 -9.07
C GLY A 266 -4.75 -15.85 -10.20
N ARG A 267 -5.14 -15.63 -11.46
CA ARG A 267 -4.46 -16.18 -12.65
C ARG A 267 -3.78 -15.12 -13.52
N ASN A 268 -3.88 -13.84 -13.14
CA ASN A 268 -3.26 -12.75 -13.88
C ASN A 268 -2.04 -12.21 -13.13
N LEU A 269 -0.88 -12.19 -13.80
CA LEU A 269 0.36 -11.69 -13.20
C LEU A 269 0.35 -10.17 -12.94
N ALA A 270 -0.42 -9.39 -13.71
CA ALA A 270 -0.42 -7.93 -13.64
C ALA A 270 -0.83 -7.35 -12.26
N PRO A 271 -2.00 -7.71 -11.68
CA PRO A 271 -2.37 -7.22 -10.36
C PRO A 271 -1.42 -7.74 -9.28
N VAL A 272 -1.00 -9.00 -9.32
CA VAL A 272 -0.11 -9.58 -8.30
C VAL A 272 1.26 -8.89 -8.30
N LEU A 273 1.86 -8.70 -9.48
CA LEU A 273 3.15 -8.03 -9.59
C LEU A 273 3.06 -6.56 -9.15
N THR A 274 1.95 -5.89 -9.46
CA THR A 274 1.77 -4.47 -9.13
C THR A 274 1.45 -4.25 -7.65
N TRP A 275 0.43 -4.92 -7.12
CA TRP A 275 -0.14 -4.64 -5.81
C TRP A 275 0.49 -5.47 -4.69
N ASN A 276 0.87 -6.73 -4.95
CA ASN A 276 1.42 -7.61 -3.92
C ASN A 276 2.95 -7.53 -3.87
N ILE A 277 3.62 -7.32 -5.01
CA ILE A 277 5.09 -7.33 -5.06
C ILE A 277 5.66 -5.92 -5.15
N TRP A 278 5.27 -5.15 -6.17
CA TRP A 278 5.88 -3.85 -6.42
C TRP A 278 5.50 -2.81 -5.36
N TRP A 279 4.20 -2.61 -5.10
CA TRP A 279 3.73 -1.62 -4.13
C TRP A 279 4.32 -1.87 -2.74
N ILE A 280 4.40 -3.14 -2.37
CA ILE A 280 4.89 -3.56 -1.06
C ILE A 280 6.41 -3.46 -1.01
N GLY A 281 7.08 -4.07 -1.99
CA GLY A 281 8.53 -4.03 -2.13
C GLY A 281 9.07 -2.60 -2.23
N LEU A 282 8.28 -1.65 -2.75
CA LEU A 282 8.61 -0.23 -2.78
C LEU A 282 8.92 0.32 -1.38
N ILE A 283 8.14 -0.03 -0.36
CA ILE A 283 8.31 0.53 0.99
C ILE A 283 9.58 -0.02 1.64
N PHE A 284 9.84 -1.33 1.51
CA PHE A 284 11.10 -1.95 1.93
C PHE A 284 12.30 -1.36 1.18
N MET A 285 12.16 -1.18 -0.14
CA MET A 285 13.20 -0.58 -0.97
C MET A 285 13.49 0.86 -0.54
N VAL A 286 12.49 1.64 -0.14
CA VAL A 286 12.69 3.03 0.29
C VAL A 286 13.45 3.11 1.62
N LEU A 287 13.16 2.23 2.57
CA LEU A 287 13.91 2.14 3.81
C LEU A 287 15.40 1.81 3.55
N LEU A 288 15.66 0.84 2.69
CA LEU A 288 17.03 0.34 2.44
C LEU A 288 17.83 1.22 1.47
N PHE A 289 17.19 1.73 0.42
CA PHE A 289 17.86 2.37 -0.71
C PHE A 289 17.38 3.81 -0.98
N GLY A 290 16.55 4.39 -0.12
CA GLY A 290 15.98 5.72 -0.33
C GLY A 290 15.08 5.77 -1.58
N ASN A 291 15.11 6.87 -2.33
CA ASN A 291 14.25 7.03 -3.52
C ASN A 291 14.73 6.26 -4.77
N LEU A 292 15.24 5.04 -4.60
CA LEU A 292 15.76 4.23 -5.71
C LEU A 292 14.68 3.89 -6.75
N TRP A 293 13.42 3.78 -6.34
CA TRP A 293 12.30 3.66 -7.30
C TRP A 293 12.28 4.81 -8.32
N CYS A 294 12.46 6.04 -7.85
CA CYS A 294 12.43 7.22 -8.71
C CYS A 294 13.60 7.23 -9.73
N PHE A 295 14.69 6.54 -9.44
CA PHE A 295 15.81 6.34 -10.37
C PHE A 295 15.42 5.39 -11.51
N MET A 296 14.75 4.27 -11.19
CA MET A 296 14.33 3.25 -12.16
C MET A 296 12.90 3.43 -12.71
N CYS A 297 12.21 4.50 -12.33
CA CYS A 297 10.77 4.69 -12.56
C CYS A 297 10.37 4.67 -14.06
N PRO A 298 9.50 3.73 -14.49
CA PRO A 298 9.10 3.60 -15.88
C PRO A 298 8.21 4.77 -16.35
N TRP A 299 7.39 5.35 -15.45
CA TRP A 299 6.49 6.47 -15.75
C TRP A 299 7.22 7.72 -16.24
N THR A 300 8.49 7.89 -15.86
CA THR A 300 9.28 9.04 -16.31
C THR A 300 10.29 8.67 -17.37
N ALA A 301 10.77 7.43 -17.38
CA ALA A 301 11.71 6.93 -18.38
C ALA A 301 11.08 6.92 -19.78
N ILE A 302 9.84 6.41 -19.91
CA ILE A 302 9.15 6.32 -21.21
C ILE A 302 8.97 7.72 -21.84
N PRO A 303 8.35 8.72 -21.17
CA PRO A 303 8.24 10.06 -21.74
C PRO A 303 9.58 10.73 -22.01
N ASP A 304 10.59 10.56 -21.14
CA ASP A 304 11.92 11.13 -21.34
C ASP A 304 12.57 10.60 -22.63
N TRP A 305 12.52 9.28 -22.86
CA TRP A 305 13.13 8.67 -24.05
C TRP A 305 12.41 9.07 -25.32
N ILE A 306 11.07 9.12 -25.30
CA ILE A 306 10.25 9.57 -26.43
C ILE A 306 10.59 11.02 -26.78
N MET A 307 10.58 11.92 -25.80
CA MET A 307 10.80 13.35 -26.06
C MET A 307 12.26 13.67 -26.42
N ARG A 308 13.24 12.94 -25.88
CA ARG A 308 14.66 13.18 -26.17
C ARG A 308 15.17 12.42 -27.40
N ARG A 309 14.43 11.39 -27.83
CA ARG A 309 14.82 10.47 -28.93
C ARG A 309 16.22 9.89 -28.74
N SER A 310 16.62 9.64 -27.49
CA SER A 310 17.92 9.08 -27.14
C SER A 310 17.92 8.55 -25.71
N PHE A 311 18.65 7.44 -25.50
CA PHE A 311 18.91 6.90 -24.17
C PHE A 311 20.09 7.59 -23.47
N THR A 312 21.12 8.01 -24.23
CA THR A 312 22.42 8.42 -23.66
C THR A 312 22.81 9.86 -23.97
N LYS A 313 22.45 10.39 -25.16
CA LYS A 313 22.85 11.73 -25.61
C LYS A 313 22.10 12.79 -24.80
N VAL A 314 22.85 13.76 -24.28
CA VAL A 314 22.28 14.91 -23.56
C VAL A 314 21.58 15.83 -24.55
N ARG A 315 20.25 15.69 -24.65
CA ARG A 315 19.41 16.54 -25.51
C ARG A 315 18.37 17.29 -24.69
N PRO A 316 18.10 18.57 -25.00
CA PRO A 316 16.99 19.28 -24.37
C PRO A 316 15.66 18.63 -24.75
N ILE A 317 14.68 18.75 -23.87
CA ILE A 317 13.30 18.32 -24.14
C ILE A 317 12.58 19.47 -24.85
N ALA A 318 11.85 19.15 -25.92
CA ALA A 318 10.91 20.09 -26.53
C ALA A 318 9.66 20.22 -25.64
N SER A 319 9.76 21.06 -24.60
CA SER A 319 8.66 21.41 -23.70
C SER A 319 8.24 22.87 -23.89
N LEU A 320 7.00 23.20 -23.53
CA LEU A 320 6.49 24.57 -23.41
C LEU A 320 7.22 25.39 -22.32
N ALA A 321 8.04 24.73 -21.48
CA ALA A 321 8.88 25.34 -20.45
C ALA A 321 8.13 26.27 -19.47
N LYS A 322 6.82 26.03 -19.25
CA LYS A 322 6.05 26.82 -18.29
C LYS A 322 6.53 26.52 -16.88
N LYS A 323 6.60 27.55 -16.04
CA LYS A 323 6.88 27.37 -14.61
C LYS A 323 5.63 26.83 -13.92
N TYR A 324 5.82 25.82 -13.07
CA TYR A 324 4.73 25.27 -12.28
C TYR A 324 4.22 26.33 -11.27
N PRO A 325 2.89 26.57 -11.15
CA PRO A 325 2.33 27.64 -10.31
C PRO A 325 2.47 27.30 -8.82
N ARG A 326 3.61 27.66 -8.24
CA ARG A 326 4.02 27.26 -6.88
C ARG A 326 3.08 27.73 -5.77
N PHE A 327 2.37 28.86 -5.92
CA PHE A 327 1.56 29.38 -4.81
C PHE A 327 0.16 28.76 -4.69
N LYS A 328 -0.42 28.29 -5.81
CA LYS A 328 -1.81 27.76 -5.85
C LYS A 328 -1.90 26.23 -5.89
N LEU A 329 -0.88 25.53 -6.42
CA LEU A 329 -0.90 24.08 -6.63
C LEU A 329 0.30 23.36 -5.98
N TRP A 330 0.91 23.96 -4.95
CA TRP A 330 2.06 23.36 -4.27
C TRP A 330 1.70 22.01 -3.64
N MET A 331 2.26 20.89 -4.12
CA MET A 331 2.10 19.48 -3.66
C MET A 331 0.67 18.95 -3.41
N TRP A 332 -0.36 19.80 -3.32
CA TRP A 332 -1.77 19.47 -3.20
C TRP A 332 -2.24 18.53 -4.30
N PRO A 333 -1.81 18.66 -5.57
CA PRO A 333 -2.17 17.68 -6.58
C PRO A 333 -1.68 16.27 -6.26
N ALA A 334 -0.50 16.11 -5.64
CA ALA A 334 -0.05 14.80 -5.17
C ALA A 334 -0.86 14.29 -3.98
N ILE A 335 -1.27 15.16 -3.05
CA ILE A 335 -2.11 14.81 -1.88
C ILE A 335 -3.49 14.34 -2.35
N VAL A 336 -4.14 15.12 -3.22
CA VAL A 336 -5.44 14.80 -3.80
C VAL A 336 -5.36 13.54 -4.66
N LEU A 337 -4.33 13.42 -5.51
CA LEU A 337 -4.13 12.21 -6.31
C LEU A 337 -3.88 10.99 -5.43
N PHE A 338 -3.17 11.12 -4.31
CA PHE A 338 -2.96 10.01 -3.38
C PHE A 338 -4.30 9.53 -2.80
N ALA A 339 -5.09 10.45 -2.22
CA ALA A 339 -6.39 10.11 -1.65
C ALA A 339 -7.37 9.56 -2.71
N PHE A 340 -7.37 10.14 -3.90
CA PHE A 340 -8.24 9.72 -5.01
C PHE A 340 -7.86 8.35 -5.55
N ILE A 341 -6.57 8.05 -5.73
CA ILE A 341 -6.13 6.73 -6.20
C ILE A 341 -6.38 5.67 -5.13
N THR A 342 -6.17 5.97 -3.85
CA THR A 342 -6.54 5.08 -2.74
C THR A 342 -8.05 4.80 -2.73
N TRP A 343 -8.87 5.85 -2.90
CA TRP A 343 -10.32 5.69 -3.02
C TRP A 343 -10.70 4.80 -4.20
N LEU A 344 -10.13 5.06 -5.38
CA LEU A 344 -10.39 4.28 -6.59
C LEU A 344 -9.94 2.82 -6.42
N GLU A 345 -8.77 2.60 -5.83
CA GLU A 345 -8.22 1.28 -5.55
C GLU A 345 -9.18 0.42 -4.72
N ILE A 346 -9.72 0.97 -3.64
CA ILE A 346 -10.54 0.20 -2.69
C ILE A 346 -12.00 0.10 -3.17
N VAL A 347 -12.59 1.19 -3.66
CA VAL A 347 -14.00 1.21 -4.12
C VAL A 347 -14.20 0.35 -5.36
N PHE A 348 -13.31 0.47 -6.35
CA PHE A 348 -13.41 -0.30 -7.60
C PHE A 348 -12.64 -1.61 -7.56
N ASP A 349 -12.04 -1.93 -6.41
CA ASP A 349 -11.23 -3.13 -6.19
C ASP A 349 -10.20 -3.31 -7.31
N ALA A 350 -9.42 -2.25 -7.57
CA ALA A 350 -8.47 -2.20 -8.69
C ALA A 350 -7.42 -3.30 -8.61
N ALA A 351 -7.10 -3.76 -7.40
CA ALA A 351 -6.22 -4.90 -7.16
C ALA A 351 -6.80 -6.23 -7.67
N ASN A 352 -8.12 -6.34 -7.80
CA ASN A 352 -8.83 -7.51 -8.33
C ASN A 352 -9.39 -7.30 -9.75
N ARG A 353 -8.94 -6.26 -10.45
CA ARG A 353 -9.35 -6.01 -11.84
C ARG A 353 -8.11 -5.76 -12.69
N PRO A 354 -7.60 -6.79 -13.40
CA PRO A 354 -6.35 -6.67 -14.16
C PRO A 354 -6.36 -5.52 -15.17
N TRP A 355 -7.46 -5.35 -15.93
CA TRP A 355 -7.59 -4.25 -16.89
C TRP A 355 -7.49 -2.87 -16.22
N LEU A 356 -8.06 -2.70 -15.03
CA LEU A 356 -8.05 -1.43 -14.31
C LEU A 356 -6.63 -1.09 -13.82
N THR A 357 -5.87 -2.10 -13.39
CA THR A 357 -4.44 -1.96 -13.07
C THR A 357 -3.65 -1.43 -14.28
N SER A 358 -3.88 -1.98 -15.48
CA SER A 358 -3.24 -1.49 -16.70
C SER A 358 -3.65 -0.06 -17.06
N VAL A 359 -4.93 0.28 -16.94
CA VAL A 359 -5.45 1.63 -17.20
C VAL A 359 -4.81 2.65 -16.25
N LEU A 360 -4.66 2.33 -14.97
CA LEU A 360 -3.95 3.18 -14.00
C LEU A 360 -2.48 3.37 -14.38
N GLY A 361 -1.80 2.32 -14.83
CA GLY A 361 -0.43 2.39 -15.35
C GLY A 361 -0.30 3.33 -16.56
N ILE A 362 -1.20 3.21 -17.52
CA ILE A 362 -1.28 4.07 -18.72
C ILE A 362 -1.56 5.52 -18.31
N PHE A 363 -2.53 5.74 -17.43
CA PHE A 363 -2.86 7.05 -16.89
C PHE A 363 -1.63 7.74 -16.28
N MET A 364 -0.82 7.02 -15.49
CA MET A 364 0.38 7.58 -14.88
C MET A 364 1.46 7.96 -15.91
N ILE A 365 1.61 7.20 -17.01
CA ILE A 365 2.51 7.58 -18.12
C ILE A 365 1.98 8.84 -18.81
N LEU A 366 0.69 8.87 -19.17
CA LEU A 366 0.07 9.99 -19.87
C LEU A 366 0.16 11.27 -19.04
N LEU A 367 -0.15 11.19 -17.75
CA LEU A 367 -0.02 12.32 -16.82
C LEU A 367 1.42 12.82 -16.74
N SER A 368 2.40 11.90 -16.64
CA SER A 368 3.82 12.23 -16.64
C SER A 368 4.25 12.91 -17.93
N TRP A 369 3.81 12.40 -19.09
CA TRP A 369 4.11 12.95 -20.41
C TRP A 369 3.52 14.35 -20.60
N VAL A 370 2.23 14.54 -20.28
CA VAL A 370 1.56 15.85 -20.36
C VAL A 370 2.29 16.89 -19.50
N LEU A 371 2.64 16.55 -18.26
CA LEU A 371 3.37 17.47 -17.39
C LEU A 371 4.79 17.77 -17.88
N LEU A 372 5.46 16.82 -18.52
CA LEU A 372 6.78 16.98 -19.12
C LEU A 372 6.74 17.87 -20.38
N VAL A 373 5.66 17.80 -21.17
CA VAL A 373 5.42 18.68 -22.33
C VAL A 373 5.09 20.10 -21.87
N VAL A 374 4.28 20.27 -20.82
CA VAL A 374 3.78 21.59 -20.40
C VAL A 374 4.77 22.36 -19.52
N TYR A 375 5.37 21.70 -18.53
CA TYR A 375 6.15 22.35 -17.49
C TYR A 375 7.66 22.13 -17.65
N GLU A 376 8.44 23.00 -17.03
CA GLU A 376 9.89 22.82 -16.97
C GLU A 376 10.30 21.60 -16.12
N ARG A 377 11.34 20.90 -16.57
CA ARG A 377 11.96 19.76 -15.87
C ARG A 377 10.95 18.67 -15.51
N LYS A 378 11.19 17.90 -14.44
CA LYS A 378 10.29 16.84 -13.98
C LYS A 378 9.30 17.38 -12.94
N ALA A 379 8.40 18.27 -13.36
CA ALA A 379 7.35 18.84 -12.50
C ALA A 379 6.48 17.75 -11.87
N MET A 380 6.16 16.68 -12.62
CA MET A 380 5.45 15.49 -12.13
C MET A 380 6.10 14.93 -10.86
N CYS A 381 7.40 14.65 -10.88
CA CYS A 381 8.12 14.06 -9.75
C CYS A 381 8.14 14.95 -8.50
N ARG A 382 8.15 16.28 -8.69
CA ARG A 382 8.25 17.24 -7.57
C ARG A 382 6.89 17.58 -6.95
N TYR A 383 5.82 17.66 -7.75
CA TYR A 383 4.55 18.26 -7.29
C TYR A 383 3.32 17.37 -7.42
N VAL A 384 3.30 16.37 -8.32
CA VAL A 384 2.06 15.66 -8.68
C VAL A 384 2.12 14.15 -8.43
N CYS A 385 3.27 13.51 -8.63
CA CYS A 385 3.42 12.06 -8.47
C CYS A 385 3.28 11.66 -7.01
N TYR A 386 2.12 11.09 -6.64
CA TYR A 386 1.86 10.68 -5.26
C TYR A 386 2.88 9.63 -4.77
N VAL A 387 3.17 8.60 -5.57
CA VAL A 387 4.19 7.58 -5.23
C VAL A 387 5.55 8.23 -4.96
N GLY A 388 5.95 9.19 -5.79
CA GLY A 388 7.21 9.91 -5.63
C GLY A 388 7.25 10.82 -4.40
N ARG A 389 6.10 11.29 -3.92
CA ARG A 389 6.00 12.12 -2.71
C ARG A 389 5.90 11.27 -1.44
N VAL A 390 5.17 10.17 -1.47
CA VAL A 390 5.11 9.17 -0.39
C VAL A 390 6.48 8.53 -0.18
N SER A 391 7.07 7.95 -1.22
CA SER A 391 8.45 7.42 -1.17
C SER A 391 9.46 8.51 -0.79
N GLY A 392 9.26 9.74 -1.27
CA GLY A 392 10.08 10.89 -0.88
C GLY A 392 10.14 11.09 0.63
N GLN A 393 8.99 11.13 1.30
CA GLN A 393 8.95 11.33 2.75
C GLN A 393 9.54 10.13 3.50
N TYR A 394 9.24 8.90 3.08
CA TYR A 394 9.89 7.71 3.63
C TYR A 394 11.39 7.66 3.35
N ALA A 395 11.90 8.25 2.27
CA ALA A 395 13.33 8.29 1.97
C ALA A 395 14.13 9.19 2.92
N MET A 396 13.47 10.02 3.75
CA MET A 396 14.11 10.66 4.90
C MET A 396 14.59 9.62 5.93
N MET A 397 13.95 8.44 5.95
CA MET A 397 14.37 7.24 6.68
C MET A 397 15.34 6.35 5.89
N GLY A 398 15.59 6.64 4.61
CA GLY A 398 16.43 5.81 3.74
C GLY A 398 17.91 5.79 4.10
N MET A 399 18.56 4.62 3.97
CA MET A 399 19.99 4.41 4.25
C MET A 399 20.92 4.87 3.12
N VAL A 400 20.42 5.09 1.90
CA VAL A 400 21.23 5.58 0.77
C VAL A 400 20.93 7.05 0.50
N GLU A 401 21.97 7.86 0.32
CA GLU A 401 21.85 9.28 0.01
C GLU A 401 22.87 9.77 -1.02
N LEU A 402 22.51 10.83 -1.75
CA LEU A 402 23.46 11.65 -2.50
C LEU A 402 23.74 12.92 -1.70
N ARG A 403 25.00 13.18 -1.38
CA ARG A 403 25.43 14.40 -0.67
C ARG A 403 26.69 14.98 -1.28
N ARG A 404 26.94 16.24 -0.95
CA ARG A 404 28.23 16.90 -1.23
C ARG A 404 29.27 16.44 -0.21
N ARG A 405 30.53 16.31 -0.61
CA ARG A 405 31.64 16.01 0.30
C ARG A 405 31.98 17.24 1.12
N ASP A 406 32.19 18.36 0.44
CA ASP A 406 32.52 19.64 1.06
C ASP A 406 31.49 20.71 0.66
N ASN A 407 30.97 21.45 1.63
CA ASN A 407 30.05 22.55 1.37
C ASN A 407 30.74 23.77 0.77
N ASP A 408 32.00 24.03 1.13
CA ASP A 408 32.68 25.24 0.73
C ASP A 408 33.06 25.20 -0.76
N VAL A 409 33.40 24.02 -1.29
CA VAL A 409 33.51 23.80 -2.74
C VAL A 409 32.20 24.12 -3.46
N CYS A 410 31.05 23.74 -2.91
CA CYS A 410 29.74 24.07 -3.50
C CYS A 410 29.41 25.57 -3.43
N ARG A 411 29.86 26.28 -2.38
CA ARG A 411 29.63 27.72 -2.20
C ARG A 411 30.44 28.55 -3.21
N HIS A 412 31.68 28.14 -3.49
CA HIS A 412 32.57 28.84 -4.42
C HIS A 412 32.41 28.40 -5.89
N CYS A 413 31.64 27.34 -6.16
CA CYS A 413 31.36 26.88 -7.52
C CYS A 413 30.49 27.89 -8.30
N ALA A 414 31.08 28.60 -9.26
CA ALA A 414 30.39 29.60 -10.06
C ALA A 414 29.40 29.01 -11.08
N THR A 415 29.74 27.87 -11.70
CA THR A 415 28.95 27.29 -12.81
C THR A 415 27.65 26.66 -12.31
N LYS A 416 27.71 25.97 -11.17
CA LYS A 416 26.59 25.23 -10.55
C LYS A 416 25.95 24.23 -11.53
N ASP A 417 26.80 23.54 -12.30
CA ASP A 417 26.39 22.58 -13.35
C ASP A 417 25.50 21.44 -12.83
N CYS A 418 25.65 21.03 -11.56
CA CYS A 418 24.77 20.05 -10.93
C CYS A 418 23.30 20.49 -10.87
N TYR A 419 23.01 21.80 -10.88
CA TYR A 419 21.65 22.36 -10.86
C TYR A 419 21.19 22.90 -12.21
N ARG A 420 22.10 23.50 -12.99
CA ARG A 420 21.83 24.10 -14.31
C ARG A 420 21.95 23.12 -15.47
N GLY A 421 22.65 22.00 -15.28
CA GLY A 421 23.04 21.08 -16.34
C GLY A 421 24.33 21.53 -17.01
N SER A 422 24.94 20.61 -17.76
CA SER A 422 26.14 20.84 -18.57
C SER A 422 26.07 19.98 -19.83
N PRO A 423 26.97 20.14 -20.81
CA PRO A 423 27.07 19.20 -21.93
C PRO A 423 27.27 17.73 -21.49
N ARG A 424 27.78 17.51 -20.27
CA ARG A 424 28.04 16.17 -19.69
C ARG A 424 26.83 15.55 -18.98
N GLY A 425 25.83 16.34 -18.60
CA GLY A 425 24.70 15.83 -17.82
C GLY A 425 23.54 16.81 -17.65
N TYR A 426 22.38 16.27 -17.31
CA TYR A 426 21.15 17.04 -17.21
C TYR A 426 21.12 17.94 -15.95
N PRO A 427 20.34 19.03 -15.96
CA PRO A 427 20.01 19.76 -14.74
C PRO A 427 19.30 18.84 -13.75
N CYS A 428 19.38 19.17 -12.45
CA CYS A 428 18.62 18.44 -11.43
C CYS A 428 17.11 18.43 -11.81
N PRO A 429 16.51 17.25 -12.00
CA PRO A 429 15.15 17.11 -12.54
C PRO A 429 14.09 17.70 -11.61
N THR A 430 14.37 17.70 -10.30
CA THR A 430 13.46 18.17 -9.25
C THR A 430 13.94 19.47 -8.62
N HIS A 431 14.83 20.25 -9.25
CA HIS A 431 15.29 21.55 -8.71
C HIS A 431 16.00 21.49 -7.34
N GLU A 432 16.62 20.38 -6.97
CA GLU A 432 17.48 20.35 -5.79
C GLU A 432 18.88 20.91 -6.09
N PHE A 433 19.39 21.73 -5.17
CA PHE A 433 20.72 22.31 -5.25
C PHE A 433 21.63 21.68 -4.21
N MET A 434 22.71 21.03 -4.65
CA MET A 434 23.57 20.23 -3.76
C MET A 434 24.16 21.04 -2.59
N GLY A 435 24.45 22.33 -2.76
CA GLY A 435 24.97 23.19 -1.68
C GLY A 435 23.97 23.49 -0.55
N ALA A 436 22.67 23.26 -0.76
CA ALA A 436 21.62 23.43 0.25
C ALA A 436 20.82 22.15 0.53
N MET A 437 20.94 21.13 -0.31
CA MET A 437 20.22 19.87 -0.19
C MET A 437 20.76 19.07 0.99
N ASN A 438 19.93 18.90 2.01
CA ASN A 438 20.25 18.16 3.23
C ASN A 438 19.26 17.03 3.50
N GLU A 439 18.28 16.81 2.63
CA GLU A 439 17.26 15.78 2.82
C GLU A 439 16.96 15.04 1.51
N ASN A 440 16.55 13.78 1.62
CA ASN A 440 16.27 12.93 0.46
C ASN A 440 14.88 13.14 -0.16
N GLN A 441 13.99 13.89 0.49
CA GLN A 441 12.56 13.98 0.12
C GLN A 441 12.29 14.34 -1.34
N TYR A 442 13.09 15.22 -1.91
CA TYR A 442 12.95 15.67 -3.31
C TYR A 442 14.03 15.08 -4.23
N CYS A 443 15.03 14.39 -3.70
CA CYS A 443 16.07 13.76 -4.50
C CYS A 443 15.53 12.46 -5.11
N THR A 444 15.61 12.34 -6.43
CA THR A 444 15.18 11.11 -7.15
C THR A 444 16.32 10.09 -7.34
N LEU A 445 17.47 10.32 -6.69
CA LEU A 445 18.69 9.52 -6.87
C LEU A 445 19.12 9.34 -8.34
N CYS A 446 18.76 10.27 -9.24
CA CYS A 446 19.06 10.19 -10.68
C CYS A 446 20.56 10.20 -11.04
N THR A 447 21.44 10.53 -10.10
CA THR A 447 22.91 10.65 -10.27
C THR A 447 23.41 11.69 -11.29
N GLU A 448 22.54 12.47 -11.93
CA GLU A 448 22.95 13.50 -12.89
C GLU A 448 23.85 14.58 -12.26
N CYS A 449 23.69 14.86 -10.97
CA CYS A 449 24.57 15.77 -10.24
C CYS A 449 26.03 15.27 -10.15
N VAL A 450 26.25 13.95 -10.10
CA VAL A 450 27.59 13.33 -10.10
C VAL A 450 28.25 13.47 -11.48
N LYS A 451 27.46 13.31 -12.55
CA LYS A 451 27.91 13.43 -13.95
C LYS A 451 28.25 14.87 -14.33
N SER A 452 27.45 15.83 -13.85
CA SER A 452 27.57 17.24 -14.18
C SER A 452 28.57 18.01 -13.32
N CYS A 453 28.96 17.53 -12.13
CA CYS A 453 29.84 18.28 -11.24
C CYS A 453 31.24 18.52 -11.86
N PRO A 454 31.74 19.76 -11.91
CA PRO A 454 33.10 20.06 -12.39
C PRO A 454 34.18 19.73 -11.35
N HIS A 455 33.85 19.77 -10.05
CA HIS A 455 34.80 19.59 -8.95
C HIS A 455 34.74 18.19 -8.30
N ASP A 456 34.00 17.24 -8.89
CA ASP A 456 33.85 15.87 -8.36
C ASP A 456 33.43 15.79 -6.88
N ASN A 457 32.69 16.81 -6.42
CA ASN A 457 32.37 17.03 -5.01
C ASN A 457 31.09 16.31 -4.54
N ILE A 458 30.49 15.45 -5.38
CA ILE A 458 29.26 14.72 -5.06
C ILE A 458 29.57 13.26 -4.81
N ALA A 459 29.02 12.72 -3.73
CA ALA A 459 29.21 11.35 -3.28
C ALA A 459 27.87 10.64 -3.09
N LEU A 460 27.86 9.33 -3.39
CA LEU A 460 26.79 8.43 -2.99
C LEU A 460 27.22 7.76 -1.69
N ASN A 461 26.46 7.94 -0.62
CA ASN A 461 26.81 7.43 0.71
C ASN A 461 25.77 6.41 1.17
N LEU A 462 26.26 5.39 1.90
CA LEU A 462 25.46 4.57 2.79
C LEU A 462 25.56 5.15 4.20
N ARG A 463 24.43 5.31 4.89
CA ARG A 463 24.29 5.96 6.21
C ARG A 463 23.28 5.20 7.09
N PRO A 464 23.24 5.47 8.40
CA PRO A 464 22.16 4.99 9.26
C PRO A 464 20.78 5.47 8.77
N SER A 465 19.75 4.68 9.10
CA SER A 465 18.36 5.02 8.82
C SER A 465 17.94 6.31 9.55
N GLY A 466 17.11 7.13 8.89
CA GLY A 466 16.43 8.29 9.51
C GLY A 466 17.27 9.50 9.89
N GLU A 467 18.49 9.62 9.37
CA GLU A 467 19.38 10.77 9.61
C GLU A 467 18.83 12.12 9.09
N ASP A 468 17.90 12.12 8.14
CA ASP A 468 17.26 13.36 7.66
C ASP A 468 16.20 13.86 8.65
N VAL A 469 15.39 12.97 9.20
CA VAL A 469 14.37 13.33 10.20
C VAL A 469 15.03 13.66 11.55
N LEU A 470 16.11 12.94 11.86
CA LEU A 470 16.92 13.19 13.04
C LEU A 470 17.72 14.48 12.97
N HIS A 471 17.81 15.20 11.86
CA HIS A 471 18.53 16.48 11.77
C HIS A 471 17.58 17.63 11.42
N ALA A 472 18.10 18.87 11.46
CA ALA A 472 17.31 20.02 11.02
C ALA A 472 16.99 19.86 9.53
N HIS A 473 15.70 19.79 9.23
CA HIS A 473 15.16 19.61 7.89
C HIS A 473 14.26 20.80 7.51
N ARG A 474 14.00 20.97 6.22
CA ARG A 474 13.05 21.97 5.75
C ARG A 474 11.65 21.45 6.08
N SER A 475 10.82 22.32 6.65
CA SER A 475 9.47 21.93 7.06
C SER A 475 8.46 22.90 6.47
N ARG A 476 7.66 22.41 5.53
CA ARG A 476 6.53 23.17 4.98
C ARG A 476 5.18 22.55 5.37
N SER A 477 4.12 23.32 5.18
CA SER A 477 2.77 22.89 5.56
C SER A 477 2.21 21.80 4.65
N ASP A 478 2.43 21.90 3.34
CA ASP A 478 2.02 20.88 2.37
C ASP A 478 2.71 19.54 2.63
N GLU A 479 4.01 19.57 2.94
CA GLU A 479 4.78 18.40 3.37
C GLU A 479 4.22 17.80 4.67
N ALA A 480 3.79 18.64 5.62
CA ALA A 480 3.17 18.17 6.86
C ALA A 480 1.82 17.47 6.63
N TYR A 481 0.96 18.02 5.76
CA TYR A 481 -0.30 17.38 5.39
C TYR A 481 -0.09 16.06 4.67
N MET A 482 0.91 15.97 3.79
CA MET A 482 1.29 14.70 3.15
C MET A 482 1.76 13.67 4.18
N ALA A 483 2.61 14.05 5.13
CA ALA A 483 3.12 13.13 6.16
C ALA A 483 2.00 12.58 7.03
N LEU A 484 1.06 13.45 7.43
CA LEU A 484 -0.14 13.07 8.15
C LEU A 484 -1.05 12.16 7.32
N LEU A 485 -1.29 12.51 6.04
CA LEU A 485 -2.12 11.69 5.15
C LEU A 485 -1.51 10.30 4.94
N ILE A 486 -0.20 10.18 4.79
CA ILE A 486 0.50 8.89 4.70
C ILE A 486 0.24 8.04 5.95
N PHE A 487 0.39 8.63 7.13
CA PHE A 487 0.10 7.94 8.39
C PHE A 487 -1.35 7.43 8.43
N ILE A 488 -2.31 8.32 8.13
CA ILE A 488 -3.73 8.02 8.17
C ILE A 488 -4.13 6.96 7.15
N VAL A 489 -3.72 7.14 5.89
CA VAL A 489 -4.06 6.22 4.79
C VAL A 489 -3.43 4.84 5.03
N SER A 490 -2.23 4.78 5.61
CA SER A 490 -1.62 3.49 5.97
C SER A 490 -2.52 2.73 6.96
N ALA A 491 -2.92 3.38 8.06
CA ALA A 491 -3.83 2.77 9.03
C ALA A 491 -5.19 2.41 8.42
N PHE A 492 -5.74 3.29 7.59
CA PHE A 492 -7.00 3.09 6.88
C PHE A 492 -6.96 1.87 5.95
N HIS A 493 -5.87 1.63 5.22
CA HIS A 493 -5.75 0.42 4.40
C HIS A 493 -5.88 -0.84 5.25
N GLY A 494 -5.28 -0.86 6.45
CA GLY A 494 -5.45 -1.97 7.38
C GLY A 494 -6.90 -2.11 7.85
N ALA A 495 -7.52 -1.00 8.25
CA ALA A 495 -8.91 -0.98 8.69
C ALA A 495 -9.89 -1.42 7.58
N ALA A 496 -9.69 -1.01 6.33
CA ALA A 496 -10.57 -1.37 5.22
C ALA A 496 -10.51 -2.87 4.84
N MET A 497 -9.58 -3.63 5.40
CA MET A 497 -9.39 -5.05 5.13
C MET A 497 -9.86 -5.97 6.26
N ILE A 498 -10.41 -5.44 7.36
CA ILE A 498 -10.97 -6.24 8.46
C ILE A 498 -12.48 -6.48 8.27
N PRO A 499 -13.04 -7.61 8.72
CA PRO A 499 -14.48 -7.88 8.66
C PRO A 499 -15.35 -6.82 9.34
N LEU A 500 -14.88 -6.22 10.45
CA LEU A 500 -15.60 -5.16 11.16
C LEU A 500 -15.89 -3.94 10.26
N TRP A 501 -15.05 -3.67 9.26
CA TRP A 501 -15.30 -2.59 8.32
C TRP A 501 -16.63 -2.78 7.58
N MET A 502 -16.91 -4.00 7.11
CA MET A 502 -18.15 -4.31 6.41
C MET A 502 -19.37 -4.20 7.33
N GLU A 503 -19.22 -4.62 8.60
CA GLU A 503 -20.28 -4.49 9.61
C GLU A 503 -20.60 -3.00 9.86
N TRP A 504 -19.58 -2.16 10.03
CA TRP A 504 -19.74 -0.71 10.23
C TRP A 504 -20.29 0.00 8.99
N GLU A 505 -19.87 -0.40 7.79
CA GLU A 505 -20.38 0.15 6.54
C GLU A 505 -21.88 -0.14 6.39
N ASN A 506 -22.29 -1.38 6.62
CA ASN A 506 -23.71 -1.76 6.56
C ASN A 506 -24.52 -1.05 7.64
N ALA A 507 -24.02 -0.99 8.88
CA ALA A 507 -24.70 -0.32 9.98
C ALA A 507 -24.88 1.19 9.71
N LEU A 508 -23.83 1.86 9.23
CA LEU A 508 -23.90 3.28 8.88
C LEU A 508 -24.86 3.51 7.71
N ARG A 509 -24.81 2.65 6.68
CA ARG A 509 -25.72 2.75 5.54
C ARG A 509 -27.18 2.65 5.99
N THR A 510 -27.51 1.65 6.81
CA THR A 510 -28.86 1.47 7.35
C THR A 510 -29.26 2.66 8.21
N ALA A 511 -28.40 3.13 9.13
CA ALA A 511 -28.69 4.28 9.97
C ALA A 511 -28.96 5.56 9.16
N ILE A 512 -28.22 5.77 8.06
CA ILE A 512 -28.47 6.88 7.14
C ILE A 512 -29.84 6.69 6.49
N ILE A 513 -30.13 5.54 5.88
CA ILE A 513 -31.42 5.24 5.21
C ILE A 513 -32.61 5.43 6.16
N ASP A 514 -32.53 4.89 7.37
CA ASP A 514 -33.59 5.00 8.37
C ASP A 514 -33.78 6.46 8.81
N GLY A 515 -32.68 7.20 9.00
CA GLY A 515 -32.71 8.61 9.39
C GLY A 515 -33.38 9.51 8.35
N GLN A 516 -33.05 9.35 7.06
CA GLN A 516 -33.73 10.11 5.99
C GLN A 516 -35.18 9.66 5.77
N THR A 517 -35.47 8.36 5.85
CA THR A 517 -36.85 7.87 5.75
C THR A 517 -37.71 8.42 6.90
N ALA A 518 -37.17 8.50 8.12
CA ALA A 518 -37.86 9.09 9.26
C ALA A 518 -38.05 10.61 9.15
N LEU A 519 -37.07 11.34 8.59
CA LEU A 519 -37.12 12.80 8.49
C LEU A 519 -37.89 13.31 7.25
N PHE A 520 -37.77 12.62 6.12
CA PHE A 520 -38.25 13.08 4.81
C PHE A 520 -39.24 12.11 4.15
N GLY A 521 -39.53 10.96 4.76
CA GLY A 521 -40.45 9.94 4.23
C GLY A 521 -39.90 9.15 3.04
N ALA A 522 -38.66 9.41 2.59
CA ALA A 522 -38.04 8.75 1.45
C ALA A 522 -36.50 8.82 1.50
N ASP A 523 -35.83 7.90 0.79
CA ASP A 523 -34.38 7.91 0.54
C ASP A 523 -34.00 8.95 -0.53
N LEU A 524 -34.01 10.23 -0.16
CA LEU A 524 -33.73 11.33 -1.08
C LEU A 524 -32.27 11.35 -1.56
N LEU A 525 -31.35 10.90 -0.71
CA LEU A 525 -29.91 10.92 -1.01
C LEU A 525 -29.45 9.71 -1.81
N GLY A 526 -30.30 8.70 -2.02
CA GLY A 526 -30.01 7.53 -2.84
C GLY A 526 -29.07 6.50 -2.19
N PHE A 527 -28.96 6.48 -0.86
CA PHE A 527 -28.14 5.50 -0.14
C PHE A 527 -28.76 4.09 -0.18
N GLY A 528 -30.06 3.97 -0.39
CA GLY A 528 -30.77 2.72 -0.68
C GLY A 528 -30.54 2.19 -2.09
N GLY A 529 -30.13 3.05 -3.03
CA GLY A 529 -29.91 2.72 -4.43
C GLY A 529 -28.65 1.90 -4.73
N SER A 530 -28.42 1.63 -6.03
CA SER A 530 -27.31 0.81 -6.55
C SER A 530 -25.91 1.34 -6.23
N HIS A 531 -25.77 2.62 -5.92
CA HIS A 531 -24.51 3.27 -5.57
C HIS A 531 -24.34 3.52 -4.08
N GLY A 532 -25.30 3.10 -3.26
CA GLY A 532 -25.34 3.38 -1.82
C GLY A 532 -24.12 2.88 -1.03
N GLY A 533 -23.60 1.70 -1.39
CA GLY A 533 -22.37 1.18 -0.79
C GLY A 533 -21.17 2.09 -1.08
N THR A 534 -20.96 2.46 -2.35
CA THR A 534 -19.88 3.39 -2.74
C THR A 534 -20.00 4.75 -2.04
N MET A 535 -21.22 5.27 -1.90
CA MET A 535 -21.46 6.53 -1.18
C MET A 535 -21.11 6.40 0.30
N THR A 536 -21.56 5.33 0.95
CA THR A 536 -21.27 5.04 2.37
C THR A 536 -19.77 4.89 2.59
N PHE A 537 -19.09 4.09 1.77
CA PHE A 537 -17.65 3.93 1.81
C PHE A 537 -16.93 5.28 1.65
N THR A 538 -17.38 6.14 0.73
CA THR A 538 -16.77 7.46 0.50
C THR A 538 -16.91 8.35 1.74
N VAL A 539 -18.08 8.36 2.38
CA VAL A 539 -18.31 9.08 3.64
C VAL A 539 -17.41 8.54 4.75
N MET A 540 -17.31 7.23 4.90
CA MET A 540 -16.44 6.60 5.91
C MET A 540 -14.96 6.90 5.65
N MET A 541 -14.50 6.82 4.41
CA MET A 541 -13.11 7.16 4.06
C MET A 541 -12.81 8.63 4.38
N LEU A 542 -13.73 9.55 4.04
CA LEU A 542 -13.58 10.97 4.41
C LEU A 542 -13.55 11.15 5.93
N ALA A 543 -14.38 10.42 6.68
CA ALA A 543 -14.34 10.43 8.14
C ALA A 543 -13.00 9.88 8.68
N CYS A 544 -12.47 8.81 8.09
CA CYS A 544 -11.17 8.24 8.44
C CYS A 544 -10.00 9.16 8.07
N ILE A 545 -10.15 10.08 7.10
CA ILE A 545 -9.14 11.08 6.77
C ILE A 545 -9.26 12.30 7.69
N LEU A 546 -10.47 12.84 7.86
CA LEU A 546 -10.71 14.08 8.59
C LEU A 546 -10.65 13.88 10.11
N GLY A 547 -11.19 12.78 10.64
CA GLY A 547 -11.24 12.48 12.07
C GLY A 547 -9.85 12.44 12.72
N PRO A 548 -8.94 11.56 12.28
CA PRO A 548 -7.56 11.53 12.76
C PRO A 548 -6.80 12.84 12.53
N ALA A 549 -7.09 13.57 11.45
CA ALA A 549 -6.49 14.88 11.21
C ALA A 549 -6.93 15.93 12.24
N VAL A 550 -8.22 15.93 12.62
CA VAL A 550 -8.76 16.76 13.69
C VAL A 550 -8.19 16.34 15.05
N ILE A 551 -8.10 15.04 15.33
CA ILE A 551 -7.48 14.51 16.57
C ILE A 551 -6.02 14.95 16.67
N TYR A 552 -5.25 14.86 15.57
CA TYR A 552 -3.87 15.31 15.56
C TYR A 552 -3.74 16.84 15.70
N ALA A 553 -4.65 17.62 15.12
CA ALA A 553 -4.72 19.06 15.33
C ALA A 553 -5.05 19.42 16.80
N ALA A 554 -5.97 18.68 17.42
CA ALA A 554 -6.30 18.79 18.84
C ALA A 554 -5.10 18.42 19.73
N LEU A 555 -4.37 17.37 19.39
CA LEU A 555 -3.12 16.99 20.06
C LEU A 555 -2.09 18.13 19.98
N CYS A 556 -1.94 18.77 18.81
CA CYS A 556 -1.06 19.94 18.65
C CYS A 556 -1.52 21.15 19.47
N TRP A 557 -2.83 21.32 19.64
CA TRP A 557 -3.39 22.35 20.50
C TRP A 557 -3.13 22.05 21.98
N LEU A 558 -3.29 20.80 22.43
CA LEU A 558 -2.91 20.35 23.78
C LEU A 558 -1.41 20.53 24.05
N MET A 559 -0.55 20.22 23.07
CA MET A 559 0.89 20.48 23.17
C MET A 559 1.18 21.97 23.41
N ARG A 560 0.47 22.87 22.70
CA ARG A 560 0.60 24.31 22.89
C ARG A 560 0.18 24.74 24.30
N LEU A 561 -0.93 24.20 24.81
CA LEU A 561 -1.40 24.48 26.17
C LEU A 561 -0.37 24.00 27.21
N ALA A 562 0.11 22.76 27.07
CA ALA A 562 1.07 22.15 27.99
C ALA A 562 2.42 22.86 28.00
N SER A 563 2.86 23.40 26.87
CA SER A 563 4.08 24.20 26.72
C SER A 563 4.08 25.43 27.64
N GLY A 564 2.93 26.10 27.79
CA GLY A 564 2.81 27.35 28.54
C GLY A 564 3.44 28.57 27.84
N ARG A 565 4.14 28.39 26.70
CA ARG A 565 4.70 29.50 25.92
C ARG A 565 3.77 29.93 24.80
N ARG A 566 3.53 31.25 24.70
CA ARG A 566 2.66 31.86 23.67
C ARG A 566 3.38 32.19 22.36
N ASP A 567 4.72 32.13 22.34
CA ASP A 567 5.56 32.45 21.18
C ASP A 567 5.45 31.40 20.05
N ILE A 568 5.13 30.16 20.39
CA ILE A 568 4.98 29.06 19.43
C ILE A 568 3.51 28.82 19.13
N THR A 569 3.16 28.91 17.85
CA THR A 569 1.79 28.69 17.36
C THR A 569 1.49 27.21 17.18
N THR A 570 0.21 26.84 17.29
CA THR A 570 -0.28 25.46 17.02
C THR A 570 0.10 25.01 15.62
N ARG A 571 0.04 25.91 14.62
CA ARG A 571 0.44 25.62 13.24
C ARG A 571 1.91 25.23 13.14
N LYS A 572 2.81 25.88 13.90
CA LYS A 572 4.23 25.53 13.92
C LYS A 572 4.45 24.14 14.51
N LEU A 573 3.73 23.80 15.60
CA LEU A 573 3.75 22.46 16.19
C LEU A 573 3.23 21.41 15.20
N PHE A 574 2.08 21.65 14.56
CA PHE A 574 1.51 20.76 13.54
C PHE A 574 2.52 20.44 12.43
N ILE A 575 3.17 21.48 11.89
CA ILE A 575 4.16 21.33 10.81
C ILE A 575 5.37 20.53 11.29
N LYS A 576 5.95 20.89 12.45
CA LYS A 576 7.18 20.26 12.94
C LYS A 576 6.97 18.82 13.40
N PHE A 577 5.89 18.55 14.14
CA PHE A 577 5.62 17.23 14.69
C PHE A 577 5.05 16.25 13.66
N SER A 578 4.57 16.70 12.49
CA SER A 578 4.06 15.79 11.46
C SER A 578 5.13 14.80 10.96
N TYR A 579 6.40 15.24 10.92
CA TYR A 579 7.53 14.41 10.53
C TYR A 579 7.89 13.36 11.58
N THR A 580 7.50 13.56 12.84
CA THR A 580 7.75 12.59 13.91
C THR A 580 6.81 11.38 13.81
N LEU A 581 5.74 11.48 13.00
CA LEU A 581 4.84 10.38 12.67
C LEU A 581 5.38 9.47 11.56
N LEU A 582 6.34 9.95 10.74
CA LEU A 582 6.88 9.17 9.62
C LEU A 582 7.47 7.82 10.02
N PRO A 583 8.21 7.67 11.14
CA PRO A 583 8.69 6.37 11.59
C PRO A 583 7.54 5.41 11.92
N ILE A 584 6.53 5.86 12.67
CA ILE A 584 5.37 5.01 13.00
C ILE A 584 4.65 4.60 11.71
N ALA A 585 4.38 5.54 10.82
CA ALA A 585 3.73 5.28 9.53
C ALA A 585 4.52 4.26 8.69
N LEU A 586 5.83 4.47 8.53
CA LEU A 586 6.70 3.59 7.74
C LEU A 586 6.72 2.18 8.29
N PHE A 587 6.96 2.02 9.59
CA PHE A 587 7.11 0.70 10.20
C PHE A 587 5.78 -0.03 10.33
N TYR A 588 4.67 0.67 10.57
CA TYR A 588 3.35 0.05 10.44
C TYR A 588 3.09 -0.40 9.00
N HIS A 589 3.43 0.42 8.00
CA HIS A 589 3.26 0.05 6.61
C HIS A 589 4.12 -1.18 6.24
N LEU A 590 5.34 -1.29 6.77
CA LEU A 590 6.17 -2.49 6.62
C LEU A 590 5.58 -3.71 7.34
N ALA A 591 5.09 -3.55 8.57
CA ALA A 591 4.49 -4.64 9.35
C ALA A 591 3.22 -5.17 8.68
N HIS A 592 2.32 -4.27 8.31
CA HIS A 592 1.07 -4.61 7.64
C HIS A 592 1.31 -5.39 6.35
N ASN A 593 2.32 -5.00 5.56
CA ASN A 593 2.60 -5.68 4.30
C ASN A 593 3.59 -6.87 4.43
N ALA A 594 4.13 -7.17 5.61
CA ALA A 594 5.08 -8.27 5.79
C ALA A 594 4.45 -9.62 5.38
N VAL A 595 3.17 -9.81 5.72
CA VAL A 595 2.43 -11.02 5.37
C VAL A 595 2.35 -11.19 3.85
N HIS A 596 1.99 -10.15 3.10
CA HIS A 596 1.95 -10.21 1.64
C HIS A 596 3.31 -10.55 1.01
N VAL A 597 4.42 -9.99 1.51
CA VAL A 597 5.76 -10.32 0.98
C VAL A 597 6.13 -11.76 1.25
N PHE A 598 6.04 -12.20 2.51
CA PHE A 598 6.62 -13.48 2.92
C PHE A 598 5.68 -14.66 2.71
N TRP A 599 4.36 -14.44 2.72
CA TRP A 599 3.37 -15.48 2.49
C TRP A 599 3.05 -15.65 1.00
N GLU A 600 2.83 -14.56 0.27
CA GLU A 600 2.32 -14.61 -1.10
C GLU A 600 3.42 -14.67 -2.17
N TRP A 601 4.70 -14.68 -1.78
CA TRP A 601 5.85 -14.74 -2.71
C TRP A 601 5.75 -15.89 -3.73
N SER A 602 5.28 -17.07 -3.30
CA SER A 602 5.16 -18.25 -4.18
C SER A 602 4.15 -18.06 -5.31
N LYS A 603 3.19 -17.13 -5.19
CA LYS A 603 2.26 -16.79 -6.29
C LYS A 603 3.01 -16.28 -7.51
N VAL A 604 4.08 -15.51 -7.31
CA VAL A 604 4.92 -15.00 -8.41
C VAL A 604 5.56 -16.15 -9.18
N ARG A 605 6.06 -17.17 -8.48
CA ARG A 605 6.65 -18.37 -9.11
C ARG A 605 5.64 -19.12 -9.96
N ARG A 606 4.37 -19.20 -9.55
CA ARG A 606 3.28 -19.81 -10.33
C ARG A 606 2.94 -18.96 -11.55
N LEU A 607 2.71 -17.67 -11.34
CA LEU A 607 2.23 -16.73 -12.36
C LEU A 607 3.27 -16.34 -13.40
N ILE A 608 4.58 -16.46 -13.12
CA ILE A 608 5.62 -16.29 -14.14
C ILE A 608 5.59 -17.43 -15.17
N SER A 609 5.13 -18.63 -14.80
CA SER A 609 4.98 -19.76 -15.72
C SER A 609 3.73 -19.66 -16.60
N ASP A 610 2.65 -19.06 -16.09
CA ASP A 610 1.44 -18.75 -16.85
C ASP A 610 1.09 -17.24 -16.77
N PRO A 611 1.88 -16.35 -17.39
CA PRO A 611 1.73 -14.90 -17.19
C PRO A 611 0.40 -14.36 -17.71
N LEU A 612 -0.18 -14.98 -18.74
CA LEU A 612 -1.45 -14.58 -19.34
C LEU A 612 -2.65 -15.31 -18.74
N GLY A 613 -2.44 -16.35 -17.92
CA GLY A 613 -3.50 -17.19 -17.39
C GLY A 613 -4.16 -18.09 -18.43
N TRP A 614 -3.48 -18.36 -19.55
CA TRP A 614 -4.00 -19.16 -20.68
C TRP A 614 -3.65 -20.65 -20.56
N GLY A 615 -3.06 -21.08 -19.45
CA GLY A 615 -2.63 -22.45 -19.22
C GLY A 615 -1.23 -22.74 -19.77
N HIS A 616 -0.42 -21.71 -20.05
CA HIS A 616 0.99 -21.91 -20.39
C HIS A 616 1.77 -22.39 -19.17
N ASP A 617 2.87 -23.12 -19.40
CA ASP A 617 3.76 -23.52 -18.32
C ASP A 617 5.22 -23.40 -18.75
N PHE A 618 5.69 -22.15 -18.89
CA PHE A 618 7.02 -21.87 -19.42
C PHE A 618 8.16 -22.46 -18.58
N PHE A 619 7.95 -22.63 -17.26
CA PHE A 619 8.99 -23.13 -16.34
C PHE A 619 8.58 -24.40 -15.57
N GLY A 620 7.45 -25.04 -15.90
CA GLY A 620 6.99 -26.24 -15.19
C GLY A 620 6.42 -25.95 -13.78
N THR A 621 6.08 -24.70 -13.47
CA THR A 621 5.65 -24.26 -12.12
C THR A 621 4.24 -23.67 -12.08
N ALA A 622 3.50 -23.69 -13.19
CA ALA A 622 2.13 -23.14 -13.24
C ALA A 622 1.15 -23.84 -12.28
N ARG A 623 1.48 -25.06 -11.83
CA ARG A 623 0.72 -25.87 -10.86
C ARG A 623 1.46 -26.13 -9.55
N ALA A 624 2.56 -25.40 -9.30
CA ALA A 624 3.31 -25.55 -8.06
C ALA A 624 2.42 -25.17 -6.84
N PRO A 625 2.51 -25.91 -5.72
CA PRO A 625 1.77 -25.56 -4.51
C PRO A 625 2.23 -24.19 -3.98
N LEU A 626 1.29 -23.43 -3.43
CA LEU A 626 1.61 -22.18 -2.75
C LEU A 626 2.31 -22.49 -1.43
N THR A 627 3.55 -22.06 -1.31
CA THR A 627 4.36 -22.20 -0.10
C THR A 627 4.67 -20.83 0.48
N ALA A 628 4.48 -20.65 1.79
CA ALA A 628 4.97 -19.47 2.49
C ALA A 628 6.50 -19.53 2.59
N LEU A 629 7.19 -18.39 2.47
CA LEU A 629 8.63 -18.31 2.65
C LEU A 629 9.00 -18.49 4.13
N TRP A 630 8.21 -17.88 5.02
CA TRP A 630 8.35 -17.93 6.47
C TRP A 630 7.08 -18.46 7.13
N SER A 631 7.20 -19.03 8.33
CA SER A 631 6.06 -19.49 9.10
C SER A 631 5.20 -18.30 9.59
N PRO A 632 3.89 -18.51 9.85
CA PRO A 632 3.03 -17.46 10.39
C PRO A 632 3.60 -16.81 11.65
N GLU A 633 4.14 -17.62 12.56
CA GLU A 633 4.69 -17.18 13.85
C GLU A 633 5.87 -16.22 13.65
N THR A 634 6.76 -16.56 12.71
CA THR A 634 7.90 -15.70 12.37
C THR A 634 7.43 -14.35 11.85
N ILE A 635 6.38 -14.34 11.01
CA ILE A 635 5.82 -13.11 10.46
C ILE A 635 5.19 -12.27 11.58
N TRP A 636 4.43 -12.87 12.50
CA TRP A 636 3.85 -12.14 13.64
C TRP A 636 4.92 -11.48 14.52
N TYR A 637 6.00 -12.18 14.84
CA TYR A 637 7.11 -11.60 15.62
C TYR A 637 7.78 -10.45 14.88
N VAL A 638 7.98 -10.57 13.57
CA VAL A 638 8.51 -9.49 12.72
C VAL A 638 7.56 -8.30 12.70
N GLN A 639 6.26 -8.52 12.61
CA GLN A 639 5.25 -7.44 12.66
C GLN A 639 5.32 -6.68 13.99
N VAL A 640 5.29 -7.38 15.13
CA VAL A 640 5.40 -6.75 16.45
C VAL A 640 6.73 -5.99 16.59
N ALA A 641 7.84 -6.60 16.17
CA ALA A 641 9.15 -5.96 16.22
C ALA A 641 9.20 -4.68 15.39
N LEU A 642 8.65 -4.69 14.17
CA LEU A 642 8.57 -3.50 13.31
C LEU A 642 7.76 -2.39 13.99
N ILE A 643 6.59 -2.68 14.56
CA ILE A 643 5.79 -1.69 15.30
C ILE A 643 6.58 -1.08 16.46
N VAL A 644 7.23 -1.92 17.27
CA VAL A 644 8.05 -1.48 18.41
C VAL A 644 9.21 -0.59 17.94
N ILE A 645 9.93 -0.97 16.88
CA ILE A 645 11.01 -0.16 16.31
C ILE A 645 10.48 1.19 15.82
N GLY A 646 9.38 1.19 15.07
CA GLY A 646 8.74 2.41 14.58
C GLY A 646 8.33 3.36 15.69
N HIS A 647 7.76 2.81 16.77
CA HIS A 647 7.35 3.55 17.95
C HIS A 647 8.53 4.20 18.68
N ILE A 648 9.57 3.41 18.98
CA ILE A 648 10.81 3.89 19.62
C ILE A 648 11.46 5.00 18.81
N TYR A 649 11.59 4.78 17.50
CA TYR A 649 12.20 5.75 16.60
C TYR A 649 11.36 7.04 16.53
N GLY A 650 10.03 6.90 16.47
CA GLY A 650 9.10 8.02 16.53
C GLY A 650 9.26 8.85 17.80
N ILE A 651 9.26 8.22 18.97
CA ILE A 651 9.48 8.88 20.26
C ILE A 651 10.81 9.63 20.27
N TYR A 652 11.89 8.97 19.80
CA TYR A 652 13.21 9.58 19.76
C TYR A 652 13.28 10.82 18.85
N VAL A 653 12.66 10.74 17.66
CA VAL A 653 12.54 11.88 16.75
C VAL A 653 11.71 13.00 17.38
N ALA A 654 10.57 12.68 18.01
CA ALA A 654 9.71 13.66 18.68
C ALA A 654 10.44 14.38 19.83
N GLN A 655 11.24 13.65 20.60
CA GLN A 655 12.07 14.22 21.67
C GLN A 655 13.17 15.13 21.13
N ARG A 656 13.78 14.78 19.99
CA ARG A 656 14.79 15.65 19.37
C ARG A 656 14.17 16.92 18.81
N GLU A 657 12.97 16.83 18.25
CA GLU A 657 12.25 18.00 17.71
C GLU A 657 11.71 18.91 18.83
N SER A 658 11.20 18.36 19.94
CA SER A 658 10.79 19.15 21.11
C SER A 658 11.98 19.95 21.68
N ASN A 659 13.13 19.31 21.86
CA ASN A 659 14.35 19.95 22.37
C ASN A 659 14.94 21.00 21.43
N ARG A 660 14.70 20.88 20.11
CA ARG A 660 15.09 21.93 19.14
C ARG A 660 14.20 23.14 19.22
N LEU A 661 12.88 22.90 19.27
CA LEU A 661 11.89 23.96 19.24
C LEU A 661 11.87 24.77 20.54
N TYR A 662 12.15 24.10 21.67
CA TYR A 662 12.21 24.67 23.02
C TYR A 662 13.63 24.61 23.59
N ALA A 663 14.64 24.94 22.77
CA ALA A 663 16.06 24.88 23.16
C ALA A 663 16.38 25.68 24.45
N ASP A 664 15.61 26.72 24.72
CA ASP A 664 15.78 27.63 25.86
C ASP A 664 14.95 27.23 27.09
N ASP A 665 14.01 26.28 26.96
CA ASP A 665 13.12 25.85 28.05
C ASP A 665 12.93 24.33 28.05
N ARG A 666 13.75 23.65 28.87
CA ARG A 666 13.70 22.19 29.03
C ARG A 666 12.38 21.71 29.64
N LYS A 667 11.76 22.47 30.55
CA LYS A 667 10.48 22.10 31.19
C LYS A 667 9.34 22.14 30.16
N ALA A 668 9.32 23.13 29.27
CA ALA A 668 8.36 23.17 28.15
C ALA A 668 8.62 22.06 27.12
N ALA A 669 9.88 21.80 26.77
CA ALA A 669 10.26 20.72 25.84
C ALA A 669 9.73 19.36 26.32
N LEU A 670 9.93 19.05 27.61
CA LEU A 670 9.47 17.82 28.24
C LEU A 670 7.93 17.71 28.24
N ARG A 671 7.21 18.76 28.65
CA ARG A 671 5.74 18.77 28.68
C ARG A 671 5.13 18.53 27.29
N VAL A 672 5.67 19.19 26.26
CA VAL A 672 5.25 19.00 24.86
C VAL A 672 5.53 17.56 24.41
N HIS A 673 6.71 17.04 24.72
CA HIS A 673 7.06 15.68 24.36
C HIS A 673 6.16 14.64 25.03
N LEU A 674 5.83 14.81 26.31
CA LEU A 674 4.94 13.90 27.04
C LEU A 674 3.55 13.84 26.39
N VAL A 675 2.98 14.99 26.01
CA VAL A 675 1.69 15.04 25.30
C VAL A 675 1.79 14.30 23.97
N MET A 676 2.85 14.56 23.18
CA MET A 676 3.05 13.86 21.90
C MET A 676 3.24 12.35 22.10
N MET A 677 4.01 11.95 23.10
CA MET A 677 4.28 10.54 23.41
C MET A 677 2.99 9.78 23.70
N VAL A 678 2.07 10.33 24.50
CA VAL A 678 0.77 9.69 24.74
C VAL A 678 0.01 9.49 23.44
N GLY A 679 -0.03 10.51 22.57
CA GLY A 679 -0.64 10.38 21.24
C GLY A 679 0.02 9.28 20.39
N MET A 680 1.35 9.20 20.41
CA MET A 680 2.11 8.18 19.68
C MET A 680 1.89 6.77 20.22
N ILE A 681 1.76 6.60 21.54
CA ILE A 681 1.39 5.32 22.16
C ILE A 681 0.02 4.88 21.66
N LEU A 682 -1.00 5.74 21.72
CA LEU A 682 -2.34 5.42 21.24
C LEU A 682 -2.35 5.04 19.74
N MET A 683 -1.57 5.76 18.93
CA MET A 683 -1.40 5.45 17.51
C MET A 683 -0.74 4.07 17.29
N SER A 684 0.32 3.76 18.03
CA SER A 684 1.01 2.46 17.95
C SER A 684 0.14 1.29 18.48
N LEU A 685 -0.68 1.53 19.51
CA LEU A 685 -1.65 0.56 20.00
C LEU A 685 -2.75 0.29 18.97
N LEU A 686 -3.27 1.33 18.32
CA LEU A 686 -4.21 1.18 17.19
C LEU A 686 -3.58 0.36 16.07
N SER A 687 -2.33 0.66 15.69
CA SER A 687 -1.58 -0.11 14.71
C SER A 687 -1.44 -1.58 15.08
N LEU A 688 -1.14 -1.89 16.34
CA LEU A 688 -1.00 -3.26 16.82
C LEU A 688 -2.35 -3.98 16.87
N TRP A 689 -3.41 -3.29 17.29
CA TRP A 689 -4.78 -3.80 17.27
C TRP A 689 -5.25 -4.14 15.85
N LEU A 690 -4.98 -3.27 14.88
CA LEU A 690 -5.30 -3.53 13.46
C LEU A 690 -4.62 -4.80 12.93
N LEU A 691 -3.37 -5.07 13.34
CA LEU A 691 -2.64 -6.29 12.96
C LEU A 691 -3.11 -7.55 13.71
N ALA A 692 -3.74 -7.39 14.87
CA ALA A 692 -4.35 -8.49 15.62
C ALA A 692 -5.70 -8.93 15.03
N GLN A 693 -6.36 -8.06 14.25
CA GLN A 693 -7.62 -8.41 13.60
C GLN A 693 -7.40 -9.42 12.46
N PRO A 694 -8.37 -10.33 12.22
CA PRO A 694 -8.36 -11.15 11.02
C PRO A 694 -8.55 -10.25 9.78
N MET A 695 -7.79 -10.52 8.72
CA MET A 695 -7.78 -9.67 7.53
C MET A 695 -8.13 -10.45 6.27
N PHE A 696 -8.89 -9.82 5.39
CA PHE A 696 -9.16 -10.32 4.05
C PHE A 696 -7.92 -10.21 3.16
N MET A 697 -7.49 -11.32 2.58
CA MET A 697 -6.44 -11.28 1.56
C MET A 697 -6.94 -10.64 0.27
N ARG A 698 -6.09 -9.81 -0.36
CA ARG A 698 -6.44 -9.10 -1.60
C ARG A 698 -6.59 -10.03 -2.80
N THR A 699 -5.82 -11.11 -2.91
CA THR A 699 -5.81 -12.03 -4.07
C THR A 699 -5.96 -13.49 -3.63
N ALA A 700 -7.04 -13.80 -2.91
CA ALA A 700 -7.30 -15.12 -2.35
C ALA A 700 -7.77 -16.18 -3.37
N ASP A 701 -7.99 -15.83 -4.64
CA ASP A 701 -8.43 -16.80 -5.64
C ASP A 701 -7.27 -17.75 -6.01
N LEU A 702 -7.47 -19.04 -5.71
CA LEU A 702 -6.58 -20.16 -6.05
C LEU A 702 -6.87 -20.71 -7.44
#